data_AF-A0A1H3Y4G2-F1
#
_entry.id   AF-A0A1H3Y4G2-F1
#
_cell.length_a   1.000
_cell.length_b   1.000
_cell.length_c   1.000
_cell.angle_alpha   90.00
_cell.angle_beta   90.00
_cell.angle_gamma   90.00
#
_symmetry.space_group_name_H-M   'P 1'
#
loop_
_entity.id
_entity.type
_entity.pdbx_description
1 polymer ?
#
loop_
_entity_poly.entity_id
_entity_poly.type
_entity_poly.pdbx_seq_one_letter_code
_entity_poly.pdbx_strand_id
1 'polypeptide(L)'
;MKKLLYICCIALAMIGCARMGQPDGGWYDDDPPKVLSATPADQATNVNTKKITILFDEFIKLTDATNKVIVSPPQLEVPDIKAAGKKIVVELQDSLMANTTYTIDFSDAISDNNEGNPMGSYTYSFSTGEKIDTFEVSGYVLDASNLEPIKGIMVGLYNDLADSAFQTKPMLRVSRTDSRGHFVVKGVAPGTYRAYALQDADGDFRFTQKSEMIAFNQQTFEPGSKPDVRTDTVWRDSLHIDALKKVPYTHFLPDDITLLAFTHVLTDRFLIKTERVEANKFSMYFSYGHPDLPVIKGLNFDSNDAFVIETNEKQDTTHYWLRDTTLINQDTLRMEISYQFSDSTGMLINQTDTIESLAKTPYAKRQKEKNKEIDQWLKEQEKKKKRDMPYDSVWHEKPLEPKFDVPSQMDPDKLIKVEMPTPLQHCDTAAVHLYSMIDSVWYESDCRMEPIPHQIRSYQILADWRPGIEYSLEIDSAAFVDIYGNVSNAYKQGIKVKDEDEYGTLKLTISGVEDSAMVVQLLNGSDKVVKLARVNNHVAEFKYLKPEKYYVSAFIDSNGNGIWDTGDYAEGRQAEAVYYYPKEIEGKAKWDLNLNWNVTAVPVYKQKPEKITKQKPEAAKKLKNRNVERARQMGIEYLKD
;
A
#
# COMPACT_ATOMS: atom_id res chain seq x y z
N MET A 1 -9.58 -56.19 60.30
CA MET A 1 -9.45 -54.84 59.70
C MET A 1 -8.05 -54.21 59.85
N LYS A 2 -7.30 -54.40 60.94
CA LYS A 2 -5.94 -53.80 61.08
C LYS A 2 -4.87 -54.34 60.11
N LYS A 3 -4.93 -55.62 59.67
CA LYS A 3 -3.95 -56.18 58.70
C LYS A 3 -4.13 -55.71 57.25
N LEU A 4 -5.34 -55.30 56.85
CA LEU A 4 -5.62 -54.82 55.50
C LEU A 4 -5.13 -53.38 55.28
N LEU A 5 -5.14 -52.58 56.36
CA LEU A 5 -4.63 -51.20 56.34
C LEU A 5 -3.09 -51.16 56.14
N TYR A 6 -2.36 -52.08 56.77
CA TYR A 6 -0.90 -52.17 56.62
C TYR A 6 -0.47 -52.61 55.21
N ILE A 7 -1.25 -53.48 54.56
CA ILE A 7 -0.98 -53.92 53.18
C ILE A 7 -1.27 -52.79 52.18
N CYS A 8 -2.32 -51.99 52.40
CA CYS A 8 -2.57 -50.79 51.59
C CYS A 8 -1.48 -49.71 51.76
N CYS A 9 -0.97 -49.50 52.97
CA CYS A 9 0.11 -48.53 53.20
C CYS A 9 1.45 -48.95 52.58
N ILE A 10 1.75 -50.25 52.50
CA ILE A 10 2.97 -50.75 51.83
C ILE A 10 2.83 -50.71 50.30
N ALA A 11 1.63 -50.93 49.76
CA ALA A 11 1.38 -50.82 48.32
C ALA A 11 1.47 -49.37 47.78
N LEU A 12 1.14 -48.37 48.61
CA LEU A 12 1.27 -46.95 48.27
C LEU A 12 2.72 -46.42 48.32
N ALA A 13 3.65 -47.13 48.98
CA ALA A 13 5.05 -46.73 49.07
C ALA A 13 5.90 -47.10 47.82
N MET A 14 5.33 -47.84 46.86
CA MET A 14 6.03 -48.32 45.66
C MET A 14 5.75 -47.50 44.38
N ILE A 15 5.03 -46.37 44.48
CA ILE A 15 4.78 -45.45 43.34
C ILE A 15 5.79 -44.29 43.31
N GLY A 16 6.99 -44.51 43.85
CA GLY A 16 8.12 -43.60 43.70
C GLY A 16 8.79 -43.77 42.34
N CYS A 17 8.07 -43.51 41.24
CA CYS A 17 8.72 -43.35 39.94
C CYS A 17 9.62 -42.10 40.01
N ALA A 18 10.94 -42.32 40.02
CA ALA A 18 11.90 -41.26 39.80
C ALA A 18 11.56 -40.57 38.47
N ARG A 19 11.12 -39.30 38.53
CA ARG A 19 11.10 -38.43 37.36
C ARG A 19 12.54 -38.33 36.86
N MET A 20 12.81 -38.81 35.65
CA MET A 20 14.00 -38.38 34.91
C MET A 20 13.83 -36.89 34.65
N GLY A 21 14.27 -36.06 35.59
CA GLY A 21 14.56 -34.66 35.30
C GLY A 21 15.73 -34.63 34.34
N GLN A 22 15.62 -33.84 33.26
CA GLN A 22 16.81 -33.48 32.50
C GLN A 22 17.80 -32.83 33.49
N PRO A 23 19.11 -33.16 33.43
CA PRO A 23 20.09 -32.48 34.26
C PRO A 23 19.92 -30.98 34.06
N ASP A 24 19.83 -30.24 35.16
CA ASP A 24 19.70 -28.79 35.13
C ASP A 24 20.95 -28.26 34.42
N GLY A 25 20.80 -27.76 33.19
CA GLY A 25 21.93 -27.31 32.37
C GLY A 25 22.67 -26.17 33.05
N GLY A 26 23.95 -25.95 32.75
CA GLY A 26 24.70 -24.78 33.25
C GLY A 26 24.06 -23.45 32.84
N TRP A 27 24.62 -22.33 33.28
CA TRP A 27 24.24 -21.01 32.77
C TRP A 27 24.32 -20.97 31.25
N TYR A 28 23.38 -20.25 30.62
CA TYR A 28 23.38 -20.04 29.17
C TYR A 28 24.60 -19.22 28.77
N ASP A 29 25.07 -19.40 27.54
CA ASP A 29 26.00 -18.45 26.95
C ASP A 29 25.23 -17.18 26.55
N ASP A 30 25.61 -16.04 27.13
CA ASP A 30 25.04 -14.73 26.83
C ASP A 30 26.01 -13.88 25.99
N ASP A 31 27.15 -14.41 25.56
CA ASP A 31 28.09 -13.69 24.72
C ASP A 31 27.77 -13.89 23.22
N PRO A 32 27.92 -12.85 22.39
CA PRO A 32 27.80 -12.97 20.94
C PRO A 32 29.09 -13.51 20.31
N PRO A 33 29.01 -14.09 19.09
CA PRO A 33 30.16 -14.65 18.40
C PRO A 33 31.17 -13.57 18.05
N LYS A 34 32.46 -13.88 18.19
CA LYS A 34 33.58 -12.95 17.93
C LYS A 34 34.40 -13.46 16.75
N VAL A 35 34.77 -12.52 15.88
CA VAL A 35 35.67 -12.82 14.74
C VAL A 35 37.09 -12.99 15.28
N LEU A 36 37.68 -14.15 15.02
CA LEU A 36 39.07 -14.46 15.36
C LEU A 36 40.06 -13.99 14.30
N SER A 37 39.71 -14.22 13.04
CA SER A 37 40.53 -13.83 11.89
C SER A 37 39.74 -13.89 10.59
N ALA A 38 40.22 -13.20 9.58
CA ALA A 38 39.72 -13.31 8.21
C ALA A 38 40.88 -13.56 7.25
N THR A 39 40.62 -14.29 6.17
CA THR A 39 41.57 -14.48 5.06
C THR A 39 40.85 -14.15 3.75
N PRO A 40 41.22 -13.06 3.05
CA PRO A 40 42.19 -12.03 3.43
C PRO A 40 41.87 -11.34 4.76
N ALA A 41 42.88 -10.72 5.38
CA ALA A 41 42.66 -9.94 6.60
C ALA A 41 41.61 -8.83 6.35
N ASP A 42 40.82 -8.50 7.36
CA ASP A 42 39.90 -7.36 7.25
C ASP A 42 40.71 -6.07 7.00
N GLN A 43 40.20 -5.24 6.11
CA GLN A 43 40.86 -4.04 5.59
C GLN A 43 42.17 -4.29 4.83
N ALA A 44 42.41 -5.52 4.32
CA ALA A 44 43.57 -5.82 3.50
C ALA A 44 43.55 -5.06 2.16
N THR A 45 44.74 -4.68 1.67
CA THR A 45 44.96 -4.04 0.36
C THR A 45 45.65 -5.01 -0.61
N ASN A 46 45.64 -4.68 -1.91
CA ASN A 46 46.22 -5.49 -2.99
C ASN A 46 45.74 -6.96 -3.00
N VAL A 47 44.48 -7.17 -2.65
CA VAL A 47 43.86 -8.51 -2.62
C VAL A 47 43.52 -8.97 -4.04
N ASN A 48 43.87 -10.22 -4.36
CA ASN A 48 43.62 -10.84 -5.66
C ASN A 48 42.82 -12.17 -5.58
N THR A 49 42.36 -12.56 -4.39
CA THR A 49 41.56 -13.78 -4.19
C THR A 49 40.07 -13.46 -4.18
N LYS A 50 39.27 -14.34 -4.81
CA LYS A 50 37.80 -14.27 -4.81
C LYS A 50 37.15 -14.98 -3.62
N LYS A 51 37.97 -15.73 -2.86
CA LYS A 51 37.52 -16.52 -1.72
C LYS A 51 37.91 -15.84 -0.42
N ILE A 52 36.89 -15.52 0.38
CA ILE A 52 37.00 -14.91 1.69
C ILE A 52 36.59 -15.96 2.73
N THR A 53 37.39 -16.13 3.77
CA THR A 53 37.06 -16.99 4.91
C THR A 53 37.15 -16.19 6.20
N ILE A 54 36.05 -16.13 6.96
CA ILE A 54 35.96 -15.43 8.24
C ILE A 54 35.79 -16.48 9.33
N LEU A 55 36.70 -16.50 10.30
CA LEU A 55 36.74 -17.48 11.39
C LEU A 55 36.20 -16.87 12.68
N PHE A 56 35.41 -17.66 13.41
CA PHE A 56 34.76 -17.29 14.67
C PHE A 56 35.26 -18.18 15.82
N ASP A 57 35.12 -17.69 17.05
CA ASP A 57 35.43 -18.43 18.28
C ASP A 57 34.42 -19.56 18.55
N GLU A 58 33.20 -19.44 18.03
CA GLU A 58 32.11 -20.39 18.22
C GLU A 58 31.38 -20.81 16.93
N PHE A 59 30.40 -21.70 17.07
CA PHE A 59 29.58 -22.17 15.94
C PHE A 59 28.55 -21.12 15.58
N ILE A 60 28.58 -20.67 14.32
CA ILE A 60 27.71 -19.59 13.84
C ILE A 60 26.66 -20.11 12.87
N LYS A 61 25.53 -19.41 12.80
CA LYS A 61 24.53 -19.57 11.76
C LYS A 61 24.29 -18.25 11.02
N LEU A 62 24.03 -18.35 9.72
CA LEU A 62 23.59 -17.24 8.90
C LEU A 62 22.08 -17.32 8.72
N THR A 63 21.38 -16.28 9.13
CA THR A 63 19.93 -16.14 8.94
C THR A 63 19.65 -15.30 7.70
N ASP A 64 18.90 -15.87 6.75
CA ASP A 64 18.43 -15.18 5.53
C ASP A 64 19.56 -14.51 4.73
N ALA A 65 20.62 -15.28 4.44
CA ALA A 65 21.83 -14.75 3.79
C ALA A 65 21.54 -14.09 2.44
N THR A 66 20.63 -14.65 1.64
CA THR A 66 20.24 -14.13 0.32
C THR A 66 19.69 -12.71 0.37
N ASN A 67 18.91 -12.37 1.40
CA ASN A 67 18.27 -11.06 1.50
C ASN A 67 19.09 -10.07 2.33
N LYS A 68 19.78 -10.54 3.37
CA LYS A 68 20.46 -9.69 4.36
C LYS A 68 21.94 -9.41 4.09
N VAL A 69 22.61 -10.29 3.35
CA VAL A 69 24.03 -10.10 3.03
C VAL A 69 24.14 -9.35 1.71
N ILE A 70 24.89 -8.25 1.74
CA ILE A 70 25.07 -7.37 0.58
C ILE A 70 26.54 -7.33 0.24
N VAL A 71 26.86 -7.60 -1.03
CA VAL A 71 28.19 -7.43 -1.59
C VAL A 71 28.19 -6.17 -2.46
N SER A 72 29.14 -5.28 -2.21
CA SER A 72 29.29 -4.01 -2.92
C SER A 72 30.77 -3.83 -3.31
N PRO A 73 31.10 -3.56 -4.59
CA PRO A 73 30.23 -3.36 -5.75
C PRO A 73 29.28 -4.55 -6.04
N PRO A 74 28.11 -4.30 -6.64
CA PRO A 74 27.15 -5.36 -6.95
C PRO A 74 27.78 -6.42 -7.86
N GLN A 75 27.39 -7.68 -7.65
CA GLN A 75 27.86 -8.83 -8.43
C GLN A 75 26.74 -9.27 -9.38
N LEU A 76 27.05 -9.42 -10.67
CA LEU A 76 26.13 -9.93 -11.69
C LEU A 76 25.85 -11.42 -11.47
N GLU A 77 26.88 -12.20 -11.15
CA GLU A 77 26.71 -13.58 -10.69
C GLU A 77 26.58 -13.63 -9.16
N VAL A 78 25.54 -14.31 -8.69
CA VAL A 78 25.24 -14.41 -7.25
C VAL A 78 26.41 -15.09 -6.52
N PRO A 79 26.99 -14.45 -5.48
CA PRO A 79 28.11 -15.02 -4.73
C PRO A 79 27.65 -16.21 -3.88
N ASP A 80 28.53 -17.20 -3.68
CA ASP A 80 28.27 -18.34 -2.80
C ASP A 80 28.68 -18.00 -1.37
N ILE A 81 27.70 -17.84 -0.48
CA ILE A 81 27.91 -17.46 0.93
C ILE A 81 27.41 -18.58 1.83
N LYS A 82 28.32 -19.24 2.54
CA LYS A 82 28.01 -20.40 3.38
C LYS A 82 28.61 -20.28 4.78
N ALA A 83 27.78 -20.54 5.79
CA ALA A 83 28.24 -20.82 7.15
C ALA A 83 28.59 -22.31 7.26
N ALA A 84 29.81 -22.61 7.70
CA ALA A 84 30.30 -23.98 7.87
C ALA A 84 31.02 -24.14 9.21
N GLY A 85 30.29 -24.49 10.26
CA GLY A 85 30.83 -24.64 11.60
C GLY A 85 31.20 -23.29 12.22
N LYS A 86 32.50 -23.07 12.49
CA LYS A 86 33.03 -21.81 13.05
C LYS A 86 33.55 -20.84 11.99
N LYS A 87 33.07 -20.94 10.75
CA LYS A 87 33.51 -20.05 9.67
C LYS A 87 32.38 -19.68 8.71
N ILE A 88 32.51 -18.49 8.13
CA ILE A 88 31.79 -18.07 6.94
C ILE A 88 32.77 -18.13 5.77
N VAL A 89 32.34 -18.75 4.67
CA VAL A 89 33.05 -18.75 3.40
C VAL A 89 32.21 -17.96 2.40
N VAL A 90 32.81 -16.94 1.81
CA VAL A 90 32.23 -16.16 0.71
C VAL A 90 33.08 -16.37 -0.53
N GLU A 91 32.45 -16.77 -1.63
CA GLU A 91 33.11 -16.98 -2.93
C GLU A 91 32.43 -16.13 -4.00
N LEU A 92 33.15 -15.09 -4.43
CA LEU A 92 32.74 -14.20 -5.51
C LEU A 92 32.96 -14.91 -6.84
N GLN A 93 31.94 -14.90 -7.71
CA GLN A 93 32.02 -15.56 -9.01
C GLN A 93 32.60 -14.61 -10.07
N ASP A 94 32.17 -13.35 -10.05
CA ASP A 94 32.65 -12.29 -10.93
C ASP A 94 34.16 -12.03 -10.81
N SER A 95 34.72 -11.36 -11.83
CA SER A 95 36.10 -10.89 -11.79
C SER A 95 36.23 -9.67 -10.89
N LEU A 96 37.34 -9.59 -10.14
CA LEU A 96 37.59 -8.45 -9.26
C LEU A 96 37.93 -7.20 -10.07
N MET A 97 37.24 -6.11 -9.80
CA MET A 97 37.52 -4.79 -10.37
C MET A 97 38.85 -4.27 -9.82
N ALA A 98 39.69 -3.69 -10.68
CA ALA A 98 40.97 -3.11 -10.26
C ALA A 98 40.75 -1.85 -9.40
N ASN A 99 41.66 -1.59 -8.44
CA ASN A 99 41.64 -0.40 -7.58
C ASN A 99 40.28 -0.14 -6.91
N THR A 100 39.62 -1.19 -6.43
CA THR A 100 38.25 -1.12 -5.92
C THR A 100 38.18 -1.71 -4.51
N THR A 101 37.53 -0.99 -3.61
CA THR A 101 37.17 -1.51 -2.29
C THR A 101 35.89 -2.34 -2.39
N TYR A 102 35.98 -3.58 -1.93
CA TYR A 102 34.87 -4.50 -1.76
C TYR A 102 34.41 -4.51 -0.31
N THR A 103 33.10 -4.42 -0.10
CA THR A 103 32.46 -4.52 1.21
C THR A 103 31.40 -5.61 1.20
N ILE A 104 31.44 -6.48 2.21
CA ILE A 104 30.44 -7.52 2.45
C ILE A 104 29.75 -7.15 3.76
N ASP A 105 28.54 -6.60 3.67
CA ASP A 105 27.74 -6.24 4.83
C ASP A 105 26.82 -7.40 5.20
N PHE A 106 27.03 -7.97 6.38
CA PHE A 106 26.21 -9.05 6.91
C PHE A 106 25.00 -8.54 7.69
N SER A 107 24.87 -7.22 7.90
CA SER A 107 23.79 -6.65 8.72
C SER A 107 23.64 -7.43 10.04
N ASP A 108 22.43 -7.82 10.45
CA ASP A 108 22.15 -8.65 11.63
C ASP A 108 22.03 -10.16 11.31
N ALA A 109 22.61 -10.63 10.20
CA ALA A 109 22.44 -12.00 9.71
C ALA A 109 23.19 -13.05 10.54
N ILE A 110 24.28 -12.65 11.21
CA ILE A 110 25.15 -13.54 11.98
C ILE A 110 24.62 -13.67 13.42
N SER A 111 24.39 -14.91 13.85
CA SER A 111 24.15 -15.24 15.24
C SER A 111 24.88 -16.52 15.61
N ASP A 112 25.02 -16.79 16.89
CA ASP A 112 25.43 -18.12 17.30
C ASP A 112 24.37 -19.19 16.93
N ASN A 113 24.84 -20.43 16.92
CA ASN A 113 24.04 -21.60 16.59
C ASN A 113 23.25 -22.18 17.78
N ASN A 114 23.73 -22.03 19.01
CA ASN A 114 23.19 -22.70 20.20
C ASN A 114 22.09 -21.87 20.91
N GLU A 115 22.44 -20.68 21.41
CA GLU A 115 21.58 -19.77 22.16
C GLU A 115 20.88 -18.72 21.26
N GLY A 116 21.42 -18.45 20.08
CA GLY A 116 20.89 -17.53 19.07
C GLY A 116 21.12 -16.05 19.37
N ASN A 117 22.14 -15.73 20.16
CA ASN A 117 22.72 -14.42 20.39
C ASN A 117 23.18 -13.81 19.06
N PRO A 118 22.61 -12.67 18.65
CA PRO A 118 23.00 -11.97 17.44
C PRO A 118 24.36 -11.28 17.63
N MET A 119 25.21 -11.30 16.60
CA MET A 119 26.48 -10.57 16.60
C MET A 119 26.29 -9.04 16.55
N GLY A 120 25.17 -8.58 15.99
CA GLY A 120 24.96 -7.19 15.59
C GLY A 120 25.44 -6.93 14.16
N SER A 121 25.49 -5.66 13.76
CA SER A 121 25.94 -5.26 12.41
C SER A 121 27.43 -5.55 12.25
N TYR A 122 27.76 -6.43 11.30
CA TYR A 122 29.13 -6.75 10.94
C TYR A 122 29.37 -6.54 9.44
N THR A 123 30.46 -5.84 9.11
CA THR A 123 30.86 -5.57 7.73
C THR A 123 32.33 -5.95 7.58
N TYR A 124 32.63 -6.73 6.55
CA TYR A 124 33.98 -7.09 6.16
C TYR A 124 34.39 -6.29 4.92
N SER A 125 35.62 -5.81 4.86
CA SER A 125 36.08 -5.00 3.72
C SER A 125 37.50 -5.35 3.28
N PHE A 126 37.78 -5.21 1.99
CA PHE A 126 39.13 -5.34 1.43
C PHE A 126 39.25 -4.49 0.16
N SER A 127 40.48 -4.25 -0.30
CA SER A 127 40.73 -3.52 -1.55
C SER A 127 41.64 -4.31 -2.49
N THR A 128 41.32 -4.24 -3.78
CA THR A 128 42.17 -4.76 -4.86
C THR A 128 43.30 -3.80 -5.22
N GLY A 129 43.25 -2.55 -4.76
CA GLY A 129 44.30 -1.55 -4.91
C GLY A 129 45.08 -1.28 -3.63
N GLU A 130 45.87 -0.21 -3.64
CA GLU A 130 46.75 0.18 -2.53
C GLU A 130 46.03 0.88 -1.37
N LYS A 131 44.78 1.31 -1.58
CA LYS A 131 44.00 2.11 -0.63
C LYS A 131 42.66 1.47 -0.36
N ILE A 132 42.16 1.65 0.86
CA ILE A 132 40.81 1.27 1.24
C ILE A 132 39.95 2.52 1.43
N ASP A 133 38.76 2.48 0.84
CA ASP A 133 37.76 3.52 0.96
C ASP A 133 36.95 3.27 2.24
N THR A 134 36.75 4.30 3.07
CA THR A 134 36.16 4.14 4.42
C THR A 134 34.95 5.02 4.69
N PHE A 135 34.56 5.92 3.78
CA PHE A 135 33.40 6.76 4.03
C PHE A 135 32.10 5.96 3.99
N GLU A 136 31.11 6.46 4.71
CA GLU A 136 29.75 5.92 4.71
C GLU A 136 28.79 7.02 4.27
N VAL A 137 27.73 6.61 3.58
CA VAL A 137 26.65 7.48 3.13
C VAL A 137 25.36 6.83 3.57
N SER A 138 24.53 7.54 4.33
CA SER A 138 23.27 7.00 4.84
C SER A 138 22.10 7.94 4.59
N GLY A 139 20.91 7.38 4.74
CA GLY A 139 19.69 8.07 4.43
C GLY A 139 18.46 7.17 4.51
N TYR A 140 17.38 7.62 3.89
CA TYR A 140 16.07 6.97 3.93
C TYR A 140 15.45 6.89 2.54
N VAL A 141 14.77 5.78 2.26
CA VAL A 141 13.88 5.64 1.10
C VAL A 141 12.45 5.48 1.58
N LEU A 142 11.58 6.36 1.08
CA LEU A 142 10.17 6.40 1.42
C LEU A 142 9.34 6.32 0.14
N ASP A 143 8.13 5.78 0.22
CA ASP A 143 7.15 5.86 -0.85
C ASP A 143 6.71 7.32 -1.04
N ALA A 144 6.84 7.82 -2.27
CA ALA A 144 6.54 9.21 -2.60
C ALA A 144 5.06 9.57 -2.38
N SER A 145 4.14 8.61 -2.47
CA SER A 145 2.69 8.84 -2.38
C SER A 145 2.18 9.04 -0.95
N ASN A 146 2.89 8.49 0.05
CA ASN A 146 2.37 8.39 1.42
C ASN A 146 3.46 8.39 2.51
N LEU A 147 4.72 8.63 2.15
CA LEU A 147 5.89 8.62 3.04
C LEU A 147 6.07 7.33 3.85
N GLU A 148 5.55 6.20 3.36
CA GLU A 148 5.77 4.90 3.98
C GLU A 148 7.22 4.45 3.79
N PRO A 149 7.94 4.04 4.84
CA PRO A 149 9.30 3.53 4.66
C PRO A 149 9.32 2.24 3.83
N ILE A 150 10.19 2.19 2.83
CA ILE A 150 10.29 1.02 1.93
C ILE A 150 11.40 0.12 2.42
N LYS A 151 11.08 -1.12 2.81
CA LYS A 151 12.04 -2.13 3.26
C LYS A 151 12.62 -2.90 2.08
N GLY A 152 13.94 -3.11 2.09
CA GLY A 152 14.64 -4.00 1.17
C GLY A 152 14.87 -3.45 -0.24
N ILE A 153 14.45 -2.21 -0.53
CA ILE A 153 14.77 -1.56 -1.81
C ILE A 153 16.27 -1.29 -1.88
N MET A 154 16.85 -1.54 -3.05
CA MET A 154 18.28 -1.33 -3.26
C MET A 154 18.55 0.15 -3.42
N VAL A 155 19.60 0.64 -2.76
CA VAL A 155 20.09 2.01 -2.89
C VAL A 155 21.50 1.93 -3.42
N GLY A 156 21.82 2.72 -4.43
CA GLY A 156 23.18 2.80 -4.92
C GLY A 156 23.61 4.17 -5.36
N LEU A 157 24.92 4.27 -5.52
CA LEU A 157 25.63 5.51 -5.80
C LEU A 157 26.22 5.47 -7.21
N TYR A 158 26.12 6.58 -7.92
CA TYR A 158 26.86 6.83 -9.16
C TYR A 158 27.81 8.00 -8.96
N ASN A 159 29.05 7.84 -9.43
CA ASN A 159 29.99 8.95 -9.64
C ASN A 159 29.89 9.52 -11.07
N ASP A 160 29.23 8.81 -11.99
CA ASP A 160 28.83 9.33 -13.29
C ASP A 160 27.56 10.18 -13.12
N LEU A 161 27.69 11.48 -13.37
CA LEU A 161 26.63 12.46 -13.14
C LEU A 161 25.68 12.58 -14.34
N ALA A 162 25.89 11.82 -15.42
CA ALA A 162 24.96 11.78 -16.54
C ALA A 162 23.64 11.11 -16.14
N ASP A 163 22.50 11.70 -16.51
CA ASP A 163 21.18 11.14 -16.19
C ASP A 163 20.95 9.77 -16.86
N SER A 164 21.65 9.48 -17.96
CA SER A 164 21.60 8.15 -18.59
C SER A 164 22.30 7.06 -17.78
N ALA A 165 23.12 7.39 -16.78
CA ALA A 165 23.92 6.42 -16.05
C ALA A 165 23.05 5.35 -15.38
N PHE A 166 21.91 5.75 -14.79
CA PHE A 166 21.00 4.84 -14.11
C PHE A 166 20.36 3.78 -15.02
N GLN A 167 20.24 4.06 -16.33
CA GLN A 167 19.68 3.14 -17.32
C GLN A 167 20.74 2.36 -18.10
N THR A 168 21.98 2.82 -18.11
CA THR A 168 23.03 2.29 -19.01
C THR A 168 24.15 1.55 -18.30
N LYS A 169 24.35 1.79 -17.00
CA LYS A 169 25.44 1.21 -16.20
C LYS A 169 24.88 0.65 -14.91
N PRO A 170 25.45 -0.44 -14.36
CA PRO A 170 25.11 -0.89 -13.01
C PRO A 170 25.60 0.11 -11.96
N MET A 171 24.93 0.15 -10.80
CA MET A 171 25.32 0.98 -9.66
C MET A 171 26.75 0.69 -9.20
N LEU A 172 27.53 1.74 -8.86
CA LEU A 172 28.93 1.57 -8.45
C LEU A 172 29.05 0.92 -7.07
N ARG A 173 28.21 1.36 -6.14
CA ARG A 173 28.11 0.84 -4.77
C ARG A 173 26.66 0.73 -4.40
N VAL A 174 26.32 -0.35 -3.70
CA VAL A 174 24.94 -0.67 -3.32
C VAL A 174 24.82 -0.96 -1.82
N SER A 175 23.61 -0.75 -1.31
CA SER A 175 23.10 -1.18 -0.01
C SER A 175 21.60 -1.47 -0.15
N ARG A 176 20.94 -1.93 0.92
CA ARG A 176 19.50 -2.10 0.97
C ARG A 176 18.95 -1.40 2.20
N THR A 177 17.70 -0.98 2.10
CA THR A 177 17.02 -0.34 3.22
C THR A 177 16.58 -1.36 4.27
N ASP A 178 16.65 -0.96 5.54
CA ASP A 178 16.07 -1.69 6.67
C ASP A 178 14.54 -1.51 6.73
N SER A 179 13.93 -2.10 7.76
CA SER A 179 12.48 -1.98 8.02
C SER A 179 11.97 -0.55 8.28
N ARG A 180 12.85 0.44 8.45
CA ARG A 180 12.52 1.87 8.59
C ARG A 180 12.88 2.66 7.33
N GLY A 181 13.14 1.97 6.22
CA GLY A 181 13.59 2.61 4.99
C GLY A 181 15.03 3.14 5.07
N HIS A 182 15.75 2.90 6.16
CA HIS A 182 17.09 3.46 6.37
C HIS A 182 18.14 2.61 5.66
N PHE A 183 19.04 3.23 4.90
CA PHE A 183 20.15 2.56 4.23
C PHE A 183 21.50 3.13 4.68
N VAL A 184 22.55 2.32 4.57
CA VAL A 184 23.94 2.74 4.77
C VAL A 184 24.80 2.11 3.69
N VAL A 185 25.36 2.92 2.80
CA VAL A 185 26.35 2.51 1.81
C VAL A 185 27.73 2.72 2.40
N LYS A 186 28.52 1.65 2.54
CA LYS A 186 29.82 1.66 3.20
C LYS A 186 30.98 1.58 2.19
N GLY A 187 32.14 2.03 2.64
CA GLY A 187 33.40 1.98 1.89
C GLY A 187 33.42 2.91 0.69
N VAL A 188 32.75 4.06 0.75
CA VAL A 188 32.64 5.00 -0.36
C VAL A 188 33.96 5.77 -0.53
N ALA A 189 34.44 5.88 -1.77
CA ALA A 189 35.63 6.65 -2.09
C ALA A 189 35.35 8.16 -2.03
N PRO A 190 36.35 9.03 -1.82
CA PRO A 190 36.19 10.47 -2.00
C PRO A 190 35.79 10.81 -3.44
N GLY A 191 34.76 11.63 -3.61
CA GLY A 191 34.27 12.05 -4.93
C GLY A 191 32.88 12.65 -4.87
N THR A 192 32.36 13.08 -6.01
CA THR A 192 31.00 13.61 -6.13
C THR A 192 30.07 12.49 -6.57
N TYR A 193 28.94 12.32 -5.87
CA TYR A 193 28.00 11.24 -6.11
C TYR A 193 26.56 11.72 -6.24
N ARG A 194 25.73 10.88 -6.88
CA ARG A 194 24.26 10.90 -6.80
C ARG A 194 23.77 9.57 -6.25
N ALA A 195 22.69 9.62 -5.48
CA ALA A 195 22.02 8.45 -4.91
C ALA A 195 20.74 8.14 -5.66
N TYR A 196 20.50 6.86 -5.91
CA TYR A 196 19.31 6.33 -6.56
C TYR A 196 18.83 5.13 -5.76
N ALA A 197 17.52 4.86 -5.81
CA ALA A 197 16.96 3.61 -5.33
C ALA A 197 16.28 2.88 -6.47
N LEU A 198 16.36 1.55 -6.46
CA LEU A 198 15.78 0.67 -7.46
C LEU A 198 15.22 -0.56 -6.76
N GLN A 199 13.95 -0.85 -7.00
CA GLN A 199 13.37 -2.14 -6.68
C GLN A 199 13.60 -3.08 -7.86
N ASP A 200 14.85 -3.52 -7.94
CA ASP A 200 15.39 -4.32 -9.03
C ASP A 200 14.76 -5.72 -9.03
N ALA A 201 14.04 -6.05 -10.10
CA ALA A 201 13.37 -7.34 -10.26
C ALA A 201 14.20 -8.36 -11.05
N ASP A 202 15.10 -7.91 -11.93
CA ASP A 202 15.87 -8.77 -12.84
C ASP A 202 17.35 -8.95 -12.44
N GLY A 203 17.81 -8.19 -11.44
CA GLY A 203 19.15 -8.30 -10.85
C GLY A 203 20.24 -7.70 -11.72
N ASP A 204 19.91 -6.78 -12.62
CA ASP A 204 20.87 -6.15 -13.53
C ASP A 204 21.49 -4.85 -13.00
N PHE A 205 21.02 -4.39 -11.81
CA PHE A 205 21.46 -3.21 -11.06
C PHE A 205 21.29 -1.87 -11.79
N ARG A 206 20.43 -1.80 -12.80
CA ARG A 206 20.11 -0.59 -13.57
C ARG A 206 18.60 -0.52 -13.84
N PHE A 207 18.09 0.67 -14.08
CA PHE A 207 16.67 0.84 -14.39
C PHE A 207 16.40 0.50 -15.85
N THR A 208 15.69 -0.60 -16.10
CA THR A 208 15.32 -1.01 -17.47
C THR A 208 13.82 -1.10 -17.71
N GLN A 209 13.02 -1.35 -16.66
CA GLN A 209 11.58 -1.60 -16.81
C GLN A 209 10.76 -0.53 -16.09
N LYS A 210 9.80 0.10 -16.79
CA LYS A 210 8.91 1.14 -16.22
C LYS A 210 8.08 0.65 -15.02
N SER A 211 7.89 -0.67 -14.86
CA SER A 211 7.18 -1.26 -13.73
C SER A 211 8.00 -1.30 -12.43
N GLU A 212 9.31 -1.09 -12.51
CA GLU A 212 10.17 -1.05 -11.33
C GLU A 212 9.95 0.23 -10.55
N MET A 213 9.96 0.10 -9.23
CA MET A 213 9.92 1.27 -8.35
C MET A 213 11.31 1.88 -8.29
N ILE A 214 11.39 3.18 -8.51
CA ILE A 214 12.65 3.92 -8.56
C ILE A 214 12.58 5.15 -7.66
N ALA A 215 13.73 5.60 -7.19
CA ALA A 215 13.90 6.93 -6.63
C ALA A 215 15.18 7.54 -7.20
N PHE A 216 15.17 8.82 -7.49
CA PHE A 216 16.36 9.54 -7.93
C PHE A 216 16.41 10.91 -7.26
N ASN A 217 17.61 11.45 -7.07
CA ASN A 217 17.81 12.82 -6.64
C ASN A 217 18.77 13.52 -7.60
N GLN A 218 18.45 14.75 -7.98
CA GLN A 218 19.32 15.58 -8.84
C GLN A 218 20.48 16.18 -8.05
N GLN A 219 20.33 16.33 -6.73
CA GLN A 219 21.36 16.89 -5.85
C GLN A 219 22.55 15.94 -5.74
N THR A 220 23.73 16.50 -5.98
CA THR A 220 25.00 15.83 -5.76
C THR A 220 25.48 16.04 -4.34
N PHE A 221 26.23 15.09 -3.80
CA PHE A 221 26.88 15.22 -2.50
C PHE A 221 28.32 14.67 -2.55
N GLU A 222 29.12 15.06 -1.56
CA GLU A 222 30.47 14.56 -1.37
C GLU A 222 30.55 13.85 -0.01
N PRO A 223 31.00 12.60 0.04
CA PRO A 223 31.13 11.86 1.28
C PRO A 223 32.29 12.43 2.10
N GLY A 224 32.09 12.51 3.41
CA GLY A 224 33.10 13.01 4.33
C GLY A 224 32.93 12.43 5.72
N SER A 225 33.82 12.82 6.64
CA SER A 225 33.70 12.44 8.04
C SER A 225 34.19 13.55 8.96
N LYS A 226 33.67 13.55 10.19
CA LYS A 226 34.09 14.44 11.27
C LYS A 226 34.11 13.67 12.60
N PRO A 227 34.96 14.06 13.56
CA PRO A 227 34.86 13.51 14.91
C PRO A 227 33.56 13.99 15.57
N ASP A 228 32.87 13.09 16.25
CA ASP A 228 31.69 13.40 17.05
C ASP A 228 31.67 12.57 18.34
N VAL A 229 30.77 12.90 19.26
CA VAL A 229 30.70 12.28 20.59
C VAL A 229 29.26 11.91 20.92
N ARG A 230 29.03 10.61 21.12
CA ARG A 230 27.76 10.13 21.66
C ARG A 230 27.85 10.00 23.17
N THR A 231 26.74 10.29 23.85
CA THR A 231 26.63 10.10 25.31
C THR A 231 25.88 8.79 25.57
N ASP A 232 26.54 7.87 26.25
CA ASP A 232 25.97 6.61 26.70
C ASP A 232 25.68 6.68 28.20
N THR A 233 24.57 6.09 28.63
CA THR A 233 24.11 6.14 30.02
C THR A 233 24.46 4.83 30.70
N VAL A 234 25.38 4.86 31.66
CA VAL A 234 25.66 3.74 32.55
C VAL A 234 24.64 3.78 33.67
N TRP A 235 23.81 2.75 33.75
CA TRP A 235 22.78 2.62 34.77
C TRP A 235 23.34 1.86 35.97
N ARG A 236 23.10 2.39 37.18
CA ARG A 236 23.41 1.68 38.42
C ARG A 236 22.37 0.60 38.70
N ASP A 237 21.11 0.94 38.42
CA ASP A 237 19.96 0.05 38.48
C ASP A 237 18.88 0.51 37.47
N SER A 238 17.69 -0.09 37.50
CA SER A 238 16.59 0.22 36.57
C SER A 238 16.09 1.67 36.60
N LEU A 239 16.37 2.41 37.67
CA LEU A 239 15.81 3.75 37.92
C LEU A 239 16.89 4.81 38.12
N HIS A 240 18.11 4.43 38.49
CA HIS A 240 19.19 5.34 38.82
C HIS A 240 20.34 5.26 37.81
N ILE A 241 20.72 6.42 37.29
CA ILE A 241 21.88 6.60 36.41
C ILE A 241 23.14 6.68 37.28
N ASP A 242 24.15 5.88 36.96
CA ASP A 242 25.46 5.88 37.62
C ASP A 242 26.38 6.96 37.02
N ALA A 243 26.54 6.93 35.69
CA ALA A 243 27.44 7.83 34.98
C ALA A 243 26.99 8.03 33.52
N LEU A 244 27.33 9.20 32.95
CA LEU A 244 27.20 9.47 31.52
C LEU A 244 28.58 9.32 30.87
N LYS A 245 28.77 8.27 30.08
CA LYS A 245 30.02 7.98 29.38
C LYS A 245 29.98 8.61 27.98
N LYS A 246 30.89 9.53 27.73
CA LYS A 246 31.10 10.11 26.38
C LYS A 246 31.99 9.18 25.56
N VAL A 247 31.46 8.66 24.45
CA VAL A 247 32.18 7.78 23.54
C VAL A 247 32.46 8.53 22.25
N PRO A 248 33.72 8.87 21.93
CA PRO A 248 34.06 9.47 20.65
C PRO A 248 33.82 8.46 19.53
N TYR A 249 33.33 8.93 18.39
CA TYR A 249 33.14 8.13 17.19
C TYR A 249 33.36 8.98 15.94
N THR A 250 33.57 8.32 14.80
CA THR A 250 33.63 8.99 13.49
C THR A 250 32.21 9.14 12.95
N HIS A 251 31.76 10.37 12.76
CA HIS A 251 30.48 10.68 12.13
C HIS A 251 30.69 10.87 10.63
N PHE A 252 30.10 10.00 9.82
CA PHE A 252 30.13 10.07 8.37
C PHE A 252 28.98 10.92 7.83
N LEU A 253 29.21 11.63 6.72
CA LEU A 253 28.26 12.52 6.08
C LEU A 253 28.22 12.27 4.57
N PRO A 254 27.08 12.50 3.90
CA PRO A 254 25.78 12.82 4.48
C PRO A 254 25.09 11.61 5.13
N ASP A 255 24.28 11.85 6.16
CA ASP A 255 23.53 10.83 6.90
C ASP A 255 22.00 10.98 6.82
N ASP A 256 21.52 11.91 6.00
CA ASP A 256 20.12 12.32 5.90
C ASP A 256 19.58 12.35 4.45
N ILE A 257 20.25 11.67 3.50
CA ILE A 257 19.79 11.60 2.12
C ILE A 257 18.38 11.00 2.10
N THR A 258 17.40 11.76 1.61
CA THR A 258 16.02 11.28 1.49
C THR A 258 15.69 11.04 0.03
N LEU A 259 15.34 9.80 -0.30
CA LEU A 259 14.89 9.38 -1.63
C LEU A 259 13.40 9.07 -1.57
N LEU A 260 12.63 9.69 -2.45
CA LEU A 260 11.20 9.44 -2.61
C LEU A 260 10.99 8.51 -3.79
N ALA A 261 10.59 7.28 -3.52
CA ALA A 261 10.42 6.24 -4.51
C ALA A 261 9.02 6.25 -5.09
N PHE A 262 8.92 6.08 -6.40
CA PHE A 262 7.66 6.05 -7.13
C PHE A 262 7.74 5.03 -8.26
N THR A 263 6.58 4.65 -8.80
CA THR A 263 6.49 3.79 -9.98
C THR A 263 5.88 4.61 -11.10
N HIS A 264 6.42 4.48 -12.32
CA HIS A 264 5.86 5.16 -13.48
C HIS A 264 4.42 4.70 -13.75
N VAL A 265 3.63 5.58 -14.35
CA VAL A 265 2.36 5.17 -14.92
C VAL A 265 2.65 4.21 -16.06
N LEU A 266 2.15 2.98 -15.97
CA LEU A 266 2.23 2.02 -17.05
C LEU A 266 1.22 2.41 -18.14
N THR A 267 1.72 3.02 -19.21
CA THR A 267 0.91 3.52 -20.32
C THR A 267 0.68 2.50 -21.42
N ASP A 268 1.39 1.37 -21.38
CA ASP A 268 1.30 0.36 -22.44
C ASP A 268 -0.09 -0.26 -22.47
N ARG A 269 -0.71 -0.23 -23.65
CA ARG A 269 -2.11 -0.62 -23.86
C ARG A 269 -2.21 -1.96 -24.58
N PHE A 270 -2.78 -2.93 -23.89
CA PHE A 270 -3.04 -4.28 -24.37
C PHE A 270 -4.47 -4.68 -24.06
N LEU A 271 -5.14 -5.41 -24.96
CA LEU A 271 -6.42 -6.02 -24.64
C LEU A 271 -6.19 -7.24 -23.73
N ILE A 272 -6.62 -7.14 -22.47
CA ILE A 272 -6.46 -8.21 -21.47
C ILE A 272 -7.49 -9.32 -21.71
N LYS A 273 -8.77 -8.94 -21.82
CA LYS A 273 -9.87 -9.89 -22.05
C LYS A 273 -11.12 -9.20 -22.58
N THR A 274 -11.97 -10.01 -23.20
CA THR A 274 -13.36 -9.67 -23.55
C THR A 274 -14.29 -10.73 -22.97
N GLU A 275 -15.37 -10.31 -22.30
CA GLU A 275 -16.33 -11.26 -21.71
C GLU A 275 -17.78 -10.74 -21.77
N ARG A 276 -18.74 -11.68 -21.81
CA ARG A 276 -20.18 -11.40 -21.77
C ARG A 276 -20.83 -12.20 -20.65
N VAL A 277 -20.65 -11.69 -19.43
CA VAL A 277 -21.19 -12.29 -18.21
C VAL A 277 -22.72 -12.21 -18.20
N GLU A 278 -23.27 -11.06 -18.60
CA GLU A 278 -24.70 -10.83 -18.73
C GLU A 278 -25.09 -10.84 -20.21
N ALA A 279 -26.27 -11.33 -20.55
CA ALA A 279 -26.69 -11.42 -21.96
C ALA A 279 -26.88 -10.05 -22.63
N ASN A 280 -27.14 -9.01 -21.85
CA ASN A 280 -27.45 -7.68 -22.33
C ASN A 280 -26.24 -6.73 -22.42
N LYS A 281 -25.04 -7.16 -22.01
CA LYS A 281 -23.81 -6.39 -22.21
C LYS A 281 -22.58 -7.27 -22.34
N PHE A 282 -21.58 -6.81 -23.07
CA PHE A 282 -20.22 -7.38 -23.00
C PHE A 282 -19.22 -6.31 -22.58
N SER A 283 -18.10 -6.77 -22.03
CA SER A 283 -17.08 -5.93 -21.42
C SER A 283 -15.73 -6.20 -22.06
N MET A 284 -14.95 -5.14 -22.26
CA MET A 284 -13.56 -5.18 -22.68
C MET A 284 -12.68 -4.56 -21.61
N TYR A 285 -11.55 -5.20 -21.35
CA TYR A 285 -10.58 -4.79 -20.34
C TYR A 285 -9.24 -4.58 -21.00
N PHE A 286 -8.69 -3.37 -20.88
CA PHE A 286 -7.37 -3.00 -21.34
C PHE A 286 -6.42 -2.81 -20.16
N SER A 287 -5.11 -2.93 -20.40
CA SER A 287 -4.09 -2.60 -19.40
C SER A 287 -3.97 -1.10 -19.13
N TYR A 288 -4.34 -0.27 -20.09
CA TYR A 288 -4.36 1.18 -19.99
C TYR A 288 -5.47 1.78 -20.86
N GLY A 289 -6.00 2.93 -20.44
CA GLY A 289 -7.11 3.58 -21.10
C GLY A 289 -6.70 4.52 -22.23
N HIS A 290 -7.66 4.91 -23.05
CA HIS A 290 -7.44 5.79 -24.20
C HIS A 290 -8.73 6.49 -24.62
N PRO A 291 -8.68 7.77 -25.05
CA PRO A 291 -9.87 8.51 -25.50
C PRO A 291 -10.54 7.89 -26.73
N ASP A 292 -9.74 7.36 -27.68
CA ASP A 292 -10.28 6.58 -28.80
C ASP A 292 -10.69 5.18 -28.32
N LEU A 293 -12.00 5.00 -28.15
CA LEU A 293 -12.64 3.75 -27.75
C LEU A 293 -12.62 2.74 -28.90
N PRO A 294 -12.63 1.43 -28.60
CA PRO A 294 -12.67 0.38 -29.62
C PRO A 294 -13.85 0.53 -30.58
N VAL A 295 -13.57 0.46 -31.87
CA VAL A 295 -14.60 0.47 -32.92
C VAL A 295 -15.02 -0.95 -33.22
N ILE A 296 -16.31 -1.24 -33.07
CA ILE A 296 -16.88 -2.58 -33.22
C ILE A 296 -17.65 -2.67 -34.54
N LYS A 297 -17.36 -3.73 -35.29
CA LYS A 297 -18.11 -4.14 -36.47
C LYS A 297 -18.67 -5.53 -36.27
N GLY A 298 -19.99 -5.64 -36.24
CA GLY A 298 -20.67 -6.92 -36.13
C GLY A 298 -20.45 -7.79 -37.37
N LEU A 299 -20.07 -9.05 -37.19
CA LEU A 299 -19.92 -10.03 -38.28
C LEU A 299 -21.19 -10.87 -38.46
N ASN A 300 -21.95 -11.05 -37.37
CA ASN A 300 -23.22 -11.78 -37.38
C ASN A 300 -24.39 -10.96 -36.81
N PHE A 301 -24.24 -9.64 -36.75
CA PHE A 301 -25.28 -8.69 -36.37
C PHE A 301 -24.97 -7.30 -36.92
N ASP A 302 -25.97 -6.41 -36.98
CA ASP A 302 -25.76 -5.00 -37.33
C ASP A 302 -25.28 -4.23 -36.09
N SER A 303 -24.09 -3.64 -36.19
CA SER A 303 -23.49 -2.85 -35.09
C SER A 303 -23.89 -1.38 -35.11
N ASN A 304 -24.64 -0.91 -36.12
CA ASN A 304 -25.10 0.48 -36.19
C ASN A 304 -26.11 0.78 -35.07
N ASP A 305 -25.80 1.77 -34.22
CA ASP A 305 -26.61 2.16 -33.06
C ASP A 305 -26.97 1.01 -32.11
N ALA A 306 -26.23 -0.11 -32.17
CA ALA A 306 -26.53 -1.30 -31.39
C ALA A 306 -26.19 -1.16 -29.89
N PHE A 307 -25.38 -0.15 -29.53
CA PHE A 307 -24.74 -0.07 -28.22
C PHE A 307 -25.04 1.22 -27.45
N VAL A 308 -25.10 1.11 -26.12
CA VAL A 308 -24.82 2.19 -25.19
C VAL A 308 -23.47 1.90 -24.52
N ILE A 309 -22.53 2.83 -24.63
CA ILE A 309 -21.15 2.64 -24.19
C ILE A 309 -20.98 3.24 -22.79
N GLU A 310 -20.51 2.43 -21.85
CA GLU A 310 -20.16 2.84 -20.49
C GLU A 310 -18.67 2.57 -20.26
N THR A 311 -17.91 3.60 -19.91
CA THR A 311 -16.49 3.47 -19.55
C THR A 311 -16.29 3.75 -18.07
N ASN A 312 -15.24 3.20 -17.48
CA ASN A 312 -14.77 3.70 -16.19
C ASN A 312 -13.99 5.03 -16.34
N GLU A 313 -13.64 5.65 -15.23
CA GLU A 313 -12.92 6.94 -15.16
C GLU A 313 -11.59 6.90 -15.94
N LYS A 314 -10.86 5.80 -15.84
CA LYS A 314 -9.59 5.60 -16.55
C LYS A 314 -9.74 5.25 -18.02
N GLN A 315 -10.94 4.96 -18.50
CA GLN A 315 -11.23 4.46 -19.85
C GLN A 315 -10.48 3.17 -20.25
N ASP A 316 -10.03 2.38 -19.28
CA ASP A 316 -9.39 1.07 -19.51
C ASP A 316 -10.43 -0.07 -19.59
N THR A 317 -11.63 0.16 -19.06
CA THR A 317 -12.71 -0.81 -19.03
C THR A 317 -13.90 -0.21 -19.73
N THR A 318 -14.40 -0.90 -20.75
CA THR A 318 -15.55 -0.45 -21.55
C THR A 318 -16.62 -1.53 -21.57
N HIS A 319 -17.84 -1.15 -21.22
CA HIS A 319 -19.04 -1.97 -21.29
C HIS A 319 -19.91 -1.51 -22.45
N TYR A 320 -20.34 -2.46 -23.28
CA TYR A 320 -21.21 -2.24 -24.41
C TYR A 320 -22.57 -2.88 -24.12
N TRP A 321 -23.52 -2.06 -23.71
CA TRP A 321 -24.90 -2.47 -23.48
C TRP A 321 -25.64 -2.59 -24.79
N LEU A 322 -26.29 -3.74 -25.02
CA LEU A 322 -27.02 -4.02 -26.25
C LEU A 322 -28.39 -3.35 -26.18
N ARG A 323 -28.74 -2.51 -27.16
CA ARG A 323 -30.08 -1.88 -27.20
C ARG A 323 -31.18 -2.83 -27.65
N ASP A 324 -30.87 -3.67 -28.64
CA ASP A 324 -31.87 -4.55 -29.25
C ASP A 324 -31.99 -5.89 -28.50
N THR A 325 -33.21 -6.19 -28.06
CA THR A 325 -33.58 -7.48 -27.47
C THR A 325 -33.26 -8.69 -28.37
N THR A 326 -33.26 -8.54 -29.69
CA THR A 326 -32.87 -9.63 -30.60
C THR A 326 -31.39 -10.01 -30.41
N LEU A 327 -30.52 -9.01 -30.24
CA LEU A 327 -29.09 -9.19 -29.96
C LEU A 327 -28.86 -9.76 -28.55
N ILE A 328 -29.67 -9.36 -27.57
CA ILE A 328 -29.65 -9.93 -26.21
C ILE A 328 -29.99 -11.42 -26.25
N ASN A 329 -30.89 -11.83 -27.14
CA ASN A 329 -31.33 -13.23 -27.27
C ASN A 329 -30.37 -14.08 -28.12
N GLN A 330 -29.45 -13.46 -28.85
CA GLN A 330 -28.39 -14.15 -29.57
C GLN A 330 -27.24 -14.51 -28.64
N ASP A 331 -26.95 -15.80 -28.49
CA ASP A 331 -25.95 -16.29 -27.51
C ASP A 331 -24.51 -15.92 -27.88
N THR A 332 -24.18 -15.91 -29.19
CA THR A 332 -22.84 -15.61 -29.71
C THR A 332 -22.83 -14.33 -30.53
N LEU A 333 -22.05 -13.34 -30.09
CA LEU A 333 -21.72 -12.15 -30.90
C LEU A 333 -20.33 -12.34 -31.50
N ARG A 334 -20.25 -12.32 -32.83
CA ARG A 334 -18.99 -12.33 -33.58
C ARG A 334 -18.74 -10.93 -34.08
N MET A 335 -17.58 -10.38 -33.77
CA MET A 335 -17.26 -9.01 -34.10
C MET A 335 -15.79 -8.86 -34.48
N GLU A 336 -15.56 -7.93 -35.38
CA GLU A 336 -14.24 -7.37 -35.67
C GLU A 336 -14.11 -6.09 -34.83
N ILE A 337 -13.01 -5.97 -34.09
CA ILE A 337 -12.78 -4.86 -33.16
C ILE A 337 -11.47 -4.20 -33.53
N SER A 338 -11.51 -2.89 -33.79
CA SER A 338 -10.34 -2.08 -34.07
C SER A 338 -10.03 -1.16 -32.89
N TYR A 339 -8.80 -1.18 -32.39
CA TYR A 339 -8.38 -0.45 -31.19
C TYR A 339 -6.87 -0.09 -31.24
N GLN A 340 -6.44 0.85 -30.41
CA GLN A 340 -5.00 1.19 -30.28
C GLN A 340 -4.31 0.20 -29.35
N PHE A 341 -3.15 -0.32 -29.78
CA PHE A 341 -2.31 -1.29 -29.09
C PHE A 341 -0.88 -0.77 -29.01
N SER A 342 -0.21 -0.99 -27.88
CA SER A 342 1.21 -0.65 -27.73
C SER A 342 2.12 -1.75 -28.27
N ASP A 343 2.97 -1.43 -29.25
CA ASP A 343 3.96 -2.38 -29.76
C ASP A 343 5.13 -2.61 -28.78
N SER A 344 6.12 -3.42 -29.19
CA SER A 344 7.31 -3.72 -28.37
C SER A 344 8.17 -2.50 -28.03
N THR A 345 7.98 -1.38 -28.74
CA THR A 345 8.65 -0.11 -28.47
C THR A 345 7.80 0.86 -27.64
N GLY A 346 6.59 0.45 -27.26
CA GLY A 346 5.62 1.26 -26.53
C GLY A 346 4.84 2.24 -27.41
N MET A 347 4.96 2.18 -28.74
CA MET A 347 4.23 3.05 -29.64
C MET A 347 2.82 2.52 -29.91
N LEU A 348 1.83 3.42 -29.92
CA LEU A 348 0.44 3.07 -30.22
C LEU A 348 0.23 2.87 -31.71
N ILE A 349 -0.28 1.70 -32.08
CA ILE A 349 -0.67 1.33 -33.44
C ILE A 349 -2.10 0.81 -33.45
N ASN A 350 -2.80 0.97 -34.57
CA ASN A 350 -4.12 0.36 -34.76
C ASN A 350 -3.99 -1.15 -34.96
N GLN A 351 -4.67 -1.92 -34.13
CA GLN A 351 -4.83 -3.37 -34.24
C GLN A 351 -6.30 -3.70 -34.48
N THR A 352 -6.55 -4.72 -35.31
CA THR A 352 -7.88 -5.25 -35.58
C THR A 352 -7.91 -6.73 -35.28
N ASP A 353 -8.76 -7.14 -34.35
CA ASP A 353 -8.94 -8.54 -33.96
C ASP A 353 -10.37 -9.02 -34.21
N THR A 354 -10.52 -10.31 -34.49
CA THR A 354 -11.85 -10.97 -34.54
C THR A 354 -12.11 -11.68 -33.22
N ILE A 355 -13.21 -11.35 -32.55
CA ILE A 355 -13.57 -11.89 -31.24
C ILE A 355 -14.96 -12.53 -31.28
N GLU A 356 -15.08 -13.67 -30.61
CA GLU A 356 -16.37 -14.30 -30.30
C GLU A 356 -16.71 -14.07 -28.82
N SER A 357 -17.83 -13.40 -28.57
CA SER A 357 -18.33 -13.11 -27.23
C SER A 357 -19.56 -13.94 -26.93
N LEU A 358 -19.41 -14.89 -26.00
CA LEU A 358 -20.43 -15.87 -25.62
C LEU A 358 -21.14 -15.44 -24.33
N ALA A 359 -22.46 -15.39 -24.36
CA ALA A 359 -23.25 -15.16 -23.15
C ALA A 359 -23.05 -16.32 -22.16
N LYS A 360 -22.63 -16.01 -20.93
CA LYS A 360 -22.40 -17.01 -19.87
C LYS A 360 -23.63 -17.89 -19.59
N THR A 361 -24.83 -17.31 -19.71
CA THR A 361 -26.11 -18.00 -19.56
C THR A 361 -26.86 -18.01 -20.91
N PRO A 362 -26.95 -19.18 -21.59
CA PRO A 362 -27.61 -19.30 -22.88
C PRO A 362 -29.09 -18.91 -22.85
N TYR A 363 -29.63 -18.46 -23.98
CA TYR A 363 -31.01 -18.01 -24.13
C TYR A 363 -32.03 -19.09 -23.74
N ALA A 364 -31.81 -20.34 -24.16
CA ALA A 364 -32.67 -21.47 -23.80
C ALA A 364 -32.77 -21.68 -22.28
N LYS A 365 -31.66 -21.44 -21.54
CA LYS A 365 -31.66 -21.53 -20.08
C LYS A 365 -32.42 -20.36 -19.45
N ARG A 366 -32.20 -19.13 -19.93
CA ARG A 366 -32.94 -17.92 -19.49
C ARG A 366 -34.44 -18.05 -19.72
N GLN A 367 -34.87 -18.57 -20.87
CA GLN A 367 -36.28 -18.86 -21.16
C GLN A 367 -36.86 -19.89 -20.18
N LYS A 368 -36.13 -20.97 -19.91
CA LYS A 368 -36.56 -22.00 -18.95
C LYS A 368 -36.70 -21.42 -17.54
N GLU A 369 -35.81 -20.53 -17.12
CA GLU A 369 -35.88 -19.83 -15.83
C GLU A 369 -37.08 -18.87 -15.79
N LYS A 370 -37.29 -18.04 -16.84
CA LYS A 370 -38.46 -17.16 -16.96
C LYS A 370 -39.78 -17.93 -16.90
N ASN A 371 -39.89 -19.05 -17.62
CA ASN A 371 -41.10 -19.89 -17.60
C ASN A 371 -41.34 -20.50 -16.21
N LYS A 372 -40.28 -20.92 -15.51
CA LYS A 372 -40.41 -21.40 -14.13
C LYS A 372 -40.88 -20.30 -13.18
N GLU A 373 -40.40 -19.07 -13.32
CA GLU A 373 -40.86 -17.93 -12.52
C GLU A 373 -42.35 -17.64 -12.78
N ILE A 374 -42.76 -17.62 -14.06
CA ILE A 374 -44.17 -17.44 -14.44
C ILE A 374 -45.05 -18.56 -13.87
N ASP A 375 -44.63 -19.83 -13.99
CA ASP A 375 -45.37 -20.98 -13.44
C ASP A 375 -45.51 -20.92 -11.91
N GLN A 376 -44.45 -20.47 -11.22
CA GLN A 376 -44.47 -20.29 -9.77
C GLN A 376 -45.44 -19.17 -9.37
N TRP A 377 -45.38 -18.03 -10.06
CA TRP A 377 -46.29 -16.92 -9.84
C TRP A 377 -47.75 -17.29 -10.10
N LEU A 378 -48.05 -18.00 -11.19
CA LEU A 378 -49.40 -18.48 -11.48
C LEU A 378 -49.95 -19.34 -10.33
N LYS A 379 -49.13 -20.27 -9.80
CA LYS A 379 -49.50 -21.11 -8.65
C LYS A 379 -49.73 -20.29 -7.37
N GLU A 380 -48.99 -19.21 -7.17
CA GLU A 380 -49.19 -18.30 -6.03
C GLU A 380 -50.48 -17.50 -6.17
N GLN A 381 -50.80 -16.99 -7.36
CA GLN A 381 -52.05 -16.29 -7.62
C GLN A 381 -53.26 -17.22 -7.48
N GLU A 382 -53.18 -18.48 -7.94
CA GLU A 382 -54.23 -19.49 -7.70
C GLU A 382 -54.45 -19.78 -6.21
N LYS A 383 -53.37 -19.83 -5.42
CA LYS A 383 -53.46 -19.99 -3.95
C LYS A 383 -54.12 -18.78 -3.31
N LYS A 384 -53.80 -17.55 -3.75
CA LYS A 384 -54.45 -16.32 -3.26
C LYS A 384 -55.95 -16.32 -3.58
N LYS A 385 -56.31 -16.69 -4.82
CA LYS A 385 -57.70 -16.84 -5.26
C LYS A 385 -58.47 -17.88 -4.44
N LYS A 386 -57.88 -19.05 -4.14
CA LYS A 386 -58.50 -20.07 -3.28
C LYS A 386 -58.66 -19.64 -1.81
N ARG A 387 -57.91 -18.65 -1.36
CA ARG A 387 -57.92 -18.11 0.01
C ARG A 387 -58.70 -16.79 0.13
N ASP A 388 -59.43 -16.40 -0.91
CA ASP A 388 -60.20 -15.15 -0.97
C ASP A 388 -59.35 -13.89 -0.70
N MET A 389 -58.08 -13.92 -1.11
CA MET A 389 -57.16 -12.77 -1.06
C MET A 389 -57.09 -12.07 -2.43
N PRO A 390 -56.76 -10.77 -2.48
CA PRO A 390 -56.50 -10.06 -3.74
C PRO A 390 -55.44 -10.77 -4.59
N TYR A 391 -55.70 -10.91 -5.90
CA TYR A 391 -54.84 -11.59 -6.86
C TYR A 391 -54.77 -10.84 -8.19
N ASP A 392 -53.69 -11.06 -8.94
CA ASP A 392 -53.43 -10.46 -10.25
C ASP A 392 -53.71 -11.45 -11.38
N SER A 393 -54.20 -10.95 -12.52
CA SER A 393 -54.53 -11.78 -13.70
C SER A 393 -53.46 -11.75 -14.79
N VAL A 394 -52.50 -10.83 -14.71
CA VAL A 394 -51.46 -10.62 -15.73
C VAL A 394 -50.10 -10.61 -15.06
N TRP A 395 -49.14 -11.31 -15.68
CA TRP A 395 -47.74 -11.26 -15.25
C TRP A 395 -47.14 -9.91 -15.66
N HIS A 396 -46.53 -9.21 -14.71
CA HIS A 396 -45.77 -8.00 -14.95
C HIS A 396 -44.28 -8.32 -14.91
N GLU A 397 -43.49 -7.71 -15.80
CA GLU A 397 -42.03 -7.84 -15.75
C GLU A 397 -41.48 -7.18 -14.49
N LYS A 398 -40.32 -7.63 -14.04
CA LYS A 398 -39.69 -7.10 -12.84
C LYS A 398 -39.39 -5.61 -13.08
N PRO A 399 -39.80 -4.72 -12.17
CA PRO A 399 -39.54 -3.29 -12.32
C PRO A 399 -38.04 -3.02 -12.28
N LEU A 400 -37.67 -1.84 -12.75
CA LEU A 400 -36.32 -1.33 -12.54
C LEU A 400 -36.12 -1.15 -11.03
N GLU A 401 -35.05 -1.74 -10.48
CA GLU A 401 -34.70 -1.62 -9.07
C GLU A 401 -33.41 -0.80 -8.92
N PRO A 402 -33.50 0.55 -8.90
CA PRO A 402 -32.36 1.40 -8.55
C PRO A 402 -31.85 1.08 -7.15
N LYS A 403 -30.54 1.14 -6.98
CA LYS A 403 -29.88 1.01 -5.69
C LYS A 403 -29.68 2.41 -5.10
N PHE A 404 -30.41 2.70 -4.04
CA PHE A 404 -30.35 3.97 -3.31
C PHE A 404 -29.36 3.86 -2.14
N ASP A 405 -28.25 4.60 -2.17
CA ASP A 405 -27.36 4.80 -1.00
C ASP A 405 -27.89 5.97 -0.14
N VAL A 406 -29.06 5.72 0.44
CA VAL A 406 -29.76 6.67 1.32
C VAL A 406 -29.84 6.05 2.71
N PRO A 407 -28.91 6.39 3.62
CA PRO A 407 -28.95 5.86 4.98
C PRO A 407 -30.08 6.54 5.78
N SER A 408 -30.63 5.82 6.77
CA SER A 408 -31.63 6.40 7.69
C SER A 408 -31.07 7.51 8.57
N GLN A 409 -29.75 7.52 8.80
CA GLN A 409 -29.02 8.58 9.48
C GLN A 409 -27.82 9.03 8.63
N MET A 410 -27.64 10.34 8.52
CA MET A 410 -26.69 10.93 7.57
C MET A 410 -25.90 12.08 8.19
N ASP A 411 -24.64 12.23 7.78
CA ASP A 411 -23.83 13.41 8.06
C ASP A 411 -24.16 14.52 7.03
N PRO A 412 -24.19 15.82 7.40
CA PRO A 412 -24.65 16.90 6.51
C PRO A 412 -23.93 17.00 5.16
N ASP A 413 -22.67 16.58 5.10
CA ASP A 413 -21.82 16.64 3.90
C ASP A 413 -21.76 15.33 3.12
N LYS A 414 -22.52 14.30 3.51
CA LYS A 414 -22.59 13.05 2.75
C LYS A 414 -23.34 13.27 1.44
N LEU A 415 -22.82 12.74 0.34
CA LEU A 415 -23.54 12.71 -0.94
C LEU A 415 -24.47 11.50 -1.01
N ILE A 416 -25.72 11.74 -1.39
CA ILE A 416 -26.68 10.68 -1.70
C ILE A 416 -26.46 10.22 -3.14
N LYS A 417 -26.29 8.91 -3.33
CA LYS A 417 -26.07 8.31 -4.64
C LYS A 417 -27.19 7.35 -5.00
N VAL A 418 -27.59 7.37 -6.27
CA VAL A 418 -28.53 6.43 -6.87
C VAL A 418 -27.82 5.73 -8.02
N GLU A 419 -27.71 4.40 -7.93
CA GLU A 419 -27.10 3.57 -8.97
C GLU A 419 -28.18 2.79 -9.72
N MET A 420 -28.27 3.00 -11.02
CA MET A 420 -29.20 2.32 -11.91
C MET A 420 -28.62 0.97 -12.34
N PRO A 421 -29.40 -0.13 -12.33
CA PRO A 421 -28.88 -1.44 -12.71
C PRO A 421 -28.58 -1.53 -14.21
N THR A 422 -29.24 -0.68 -15.02
CA THR A 422 -29.12 -0.56 -16.47
C THR A 422 -29.06 0.92 -16.87
N PRO A 423 -28.50 1.27 -18.04
CA PRO A 423 -28.53 2.64 -18.54
C PRO A 423 -29.97 3.15 -18.70
N LEU A 424 -30.20 4.43 -18.38
CA LEU A 424 -31.51 5.05 -18.52
C LEU A 424 -31.75 5.53 -19.95
N GLN A 425 -32.99 5.33 -20.43
CA GLN A 425 -33.51 6.02 -21.60
C GLN A 425 -34.13 7.36 -21.21
N HIS A 426 -34.82 7.40 -20.07
CA HIS A 426 -35.49 8.59 -19.56
C HIS A 426 -35.39 8.68 -18.03
N CYS A 427 -35.18 9.90 -17.52
CA CYS A 427 -35.12 10.22 -16.11
C CYS A 427 -35.98 11.48 -15.88
N ASP A 428 -37.10 11.32 -15.19
CA ASP A 428 -37.95 12.43 -14.79
C ASP A 428 -37.48 12.97 -13.44
N THR A 429 -36.72 14.06 -13.46
CA THR A 429 -36.22 14.68 -12.23
C THR A 429 -37.33 15.42 -11.45
N ALA A 430 -38.48 15.71 -12.08
CA ALA A 430 -39.60 16.37 -11.40
C ALA A 430 -40.37 15.41 -10.49
N ALA A 431 -40.23 14.11 -10.71
CA ALA A 431 -40.78 13.04 -9.88
C ALA A 431 -39.92 12.71 -8.64
N VAL A 432 -38.87 13.48 -8.39
CA VAL A 432 -37.98 13.35 -7.22
C VAL A 432 -38.29 14.49 -6.27
N HIS A 433 -38.87 14.15 -5.12
CA HIS A 433 -39.30 15.09 -4.10
C HIS A 433 -38.49 14.91 -2.82
N LEU A 434 -38.16 16.03 -2.19
CA LEU A 434 -37.56 16.04 -0.86
C LEU A 434 -38.45 16.84 0.07
N TYR A 435 -38.82 16.26 1.20
CA TYR A 435 -39.57 16.95 2.24
C TYR A 435 -38.69 17.10 3.48
N SER A 436 -38.78 18.23 4.18
CA SER A 436 -38.14 18.47 5.48
C SER A 436 -39.20 18.66 6.57
N MET A 437 -38.94 18.11 7.76
CA MET A 437 -39.84 18.23 8.90
C MET A 437 -39.41 19.43 9.76
N ILE A 438 -40.26 20.47 9.79
CA ILE A 438 -40.08 21.67 10.61
C ILE A 438 -41.31 21.79 11.51
N ASP A 439 -41.10 21.86 12.83
CA ASP A 439 -42.19 21.94 13.82
C ASP A 439 -43.28 20.86 13.66
N SER A 440 -42.85 19.63 13.34
CA SER A 440 -43.71 18.45 13.08
C SER A 440 -44.58 18.52 11.81
N VAL A 441 -44.32 19.47 10.92
CA VAL A 441 -44.99 19.58 9.61
C VAL A 441 -43.97 19.37 8.49
N TRP A 442 -44.37 18.63 7.45
CA TRP A 442 -43.55 18.38 6.27
C TRP A 442 -43.68 19.52 5.26
N TYR A 443 -42.55 20.09 4.87
CA TYR A 443 -42.44 21.11 3.82
C TYR A 443 -41.59 20.59 2.68
N GLU A 444 -42.02 20.83 1.44
CA GLU A 444 -41.20 20.52 0.27
C GLU A 444 -39.93 21.38 0.29
N SER A 445 -38.79 20.74 0.03
CA SER A 445 -37.45 21.32 0.07
C SER A 445 -36.80 21.14 -1.29
N ASP A 446 -35.99 22.11 -1.69
CA ASP A 446 -35.30 22.05 -2.97
C ASP A 446 -34.30 20.89 -3.00
N CYS A 447 -34.41 20.04 -4.01
CA CYS A 447 -33.43 19.02 -4.32
C CYS A 447 -33.21 18.94 -5.83
N ARG A 448 -32.04 18.44 -6.24
CA ARG A 448 -31.70 18.23 -7.65
C ARG A 448 -31.03 16.88 -7.82
N MET A 449 -31.49 16.12 -8.81
CA MET A 449 -30.84 14.88 -9.21
C MET A 449 -30.04 15.13 -10.47
N GLU A 450 -28.74 14.82 -10.43
CA GLU A 450 -27.82 15.06 -11.54
C GLU A 450 -26.99 13.80 -11.84
N PRO A 451 -26.64 13.53 -13.11
CA PRO A 451 -25.75 12.43 -13.46
C PRO A 451 -24.33 12.69 -12.93
N ILE A 452 -23.67 11.64 -12.47
CA ILE A 452 -22.27 11.72 -12.07
C ILE A 452 -21.40 11.68 -13.33
N PRO A 453 -20.45 12.62 -13.53
CA PRO A 453 -19.55 12.61 -14.68
C PRO A 453 -18.86 11.26 -14.87
N HIS A 454 -18.74 10.82 -16.12
CA HIS A 454 -18.14 9.52 -16.49
C HIS A 454 -18.83 8.27 -15.92
N GLN A 455 -20.02 8.39 -15.31
CA GLN A 455 -20.80 7.26 -14.78
C GLN A 455 -22.25 7.34 -15.25
N ILE A 456 -22.55 6.79 -16.43
CA ILE A 456 -23.86 6.96 -17.08
C ILE A 456 -25.05 6.34 -16.31
N ARG A 457 -24.77 5.42 -15.36
CA ARG A 457 -25.77 4.76 -14.52
C ARG A 457 -25.83 5.33 -13.10
N SER A 458 -24.96 6.28 -12.75
CA SER A 458 -24.86 6.78 -11.40
C SER A 458 -25.28 8.24 -11.35
N TYR A 459 -26.14 8.54 -10.38
CA TYR A 459 -26.72 9.86 -10.17
C TYR A 459 -26.50 10.27 -8.73
N GLN A 460 -26.41 11.58 -8.50
CA GLN A 460 -26.31 12.18 -7.18
C GLN A 460 -27.52 13.06 -6.90
N ILE A 461 -27.97 13.09 -5.65
CA ILE A 461 -29.02 14.00 -5.18
C ILE A 461 -28.36 15.08 -4.34
N LEU A 462 -28.47 16.32 -4.83
CA LEU A 462 -27.95 17.52 -4.19
C LEU A 462 -29.09 18.24 -3.48
N ALA A 463 -28.89 18.52 -2.20
CA ALA A 463 -29.82 19.28 -1.36
C ALA A 463 -29.06 19.95 -0.22
N ASP A 464 -29.62 21.02 0.34
CA ASP A 464 -29.06 21.75 1.47
C ASP A 464 -29.41 21.07 2.80
N TRP A 465 -28.67 20.03 3.16
CA TRP A 465 -28.87 19.26 4.39
C TRP A 465 -28.57 20.10 5.63
N ARG A 466 -29.62 20.44 6.38
CA ARG A 466 -29.49 21.13 7.66
C ARG A 466 -29.35 20.15 8.82
N PRO A 467 -28.36 20.33 9.72
CA PRO A 467 -28.20 19.52 10.91
C PRO A 467 -29.46 19.47 11.80
N GLY A 468 -29.72 18.33 12.42
CA GLY A 468 -30.84 18.11 13.34
C GLY A 468 -32.23 18.01 12.68
N ILE A 469 -32.34 18.20 11.37
CA ILE A 469 -33.61 18.10 10.63
C ILE A 469 -33.82 16.68 10.09
N GLU A 470 -35.07 16.23 10.11
CA GLU A 470 -35.51 14.99 9.46
C GLU A 470 -36.06 15.29 8.07
N TYR A 471 -35.65 14.50 7.09
CA TYR A 471 -36.06 14.59 5.70
C TYR A 471 -36.77 13.31 5.25
N SER A 472 -37.61 13.41 4.22
CA SER A 472 -38.23 12.29 3.51
C SER A 472 -37.90 12.45 2.04
N LEU A 473 -37.07 11.55 1.51
CA LEU A 473 -36.82 11.44 0.08
C LEU A 473 -37.90 10.55 -0.52
N GLU A 474 -38.69 11.09 -1.44
CA GLU A 474 -39.80 10.42 -2.10
C GLU A 474 -39.60 10.49 -3.61
N ILE A 475 -39.66 9.34 -4.27
CA ILE A 475 -39.51 9.22 -5.71
C ILE A 475 -40.74 8.47 -6.21
N ASP A 476 -41.42 9.05 -7.20
CA ASP A 476 -42.64 8.47 -7.72
C ASP A 476 -42.38 7.21 -8.56
N SER A 477 -43.41 6.40 -8.73
CA SER A 477 -43.37 5.29 -9.68
C SER A 477 -43.17 5.80 -11.10
N ALA A 478 -42.39 5.07 -11.90
CA ALA A 478 -42.03 5.43 -13.28
C ALA A 478 -41.19 6.70 -13.45
N ALA A 479 -40.57 7.21 -12.37
CA ALA A 479 -39.57 8.28 -12.44
C ALA A 479 -38.37 7.92 -13.33
N PHE A 480 -37.98 6.64 -13.37
CA PHE A 480 -36.86 6.15 -14.18
C PHE A 480 -37.33 5.09 -15.17
N VAL A 481 -36.89 5.23 -16.42
CA VAL A 481 -37.14 4.27 -17.50
C VAL A 481 -35.80 3.85 -18.11
N ASP A 482 -35.51 2.55 -18.11
CA ASP A 482 -34.28 2.02 -18.70
C ASP A 482 -34.36 1.86 -20.22
N ILE A 483 -33.22 1.56 -20.85
CA ILE A 483 -33.12 1.30 -22.30
C ILE A 483 -33.92 0.09 -22.80
N TYR A 484 -34.49 -0.72 -21.89
CA TYR A 484 -35.34 -1.87 -22.20
C TYR A 484 -36.82 -1.59 -21.95
N GLY A 485 -37.17 -0.41 -21.46
CA GLY A 485 -38.55 0.00 -21.15
C GLY A 485 -39.03 -0.41 -19.74
N ASN A 486 -38.15 -0.92 -18.87
CA ASN A 486 -38.51 -1.20 -17.48
C ASN A 486 -38.61 0.10 -16.70
N VAL A 487 -39.66 0.20 -15.88
CA VAL A 487 -39.96 1.40 -15.07
C VAL A 487 -39.65 1.16 -13.60
N SER A 488 -39.22 2.20 -12.89
CA SER A 488 -38.97 2.12 -11.44
C SER A 488 -40.25 2.07 -10.61
N ASN A 489 -40.20 1.40 -9.47
CA ASN A 489 -41.23 1.52 -8.43
C ASN A 489 -41.08 2.83 -7.66
N ALA A 490 -42.15 3.23 -6.97
CA ALA A 490 -42.08 4.32 -6.00
C ALA A 490 -41.11 3.97 -4.86
N TYR A 491 -40.35 4.95 -4.40
CA TYR A 491 -39.36 4.82 -3.32
C TYR A 491 -39.59 5.91 -2.28
N LYS A 492 -39.51 5.53 -1.00
CA LYS A 492 -39.68 6.45 0.12
C LYS A 492 -38.71 6.09 1.23
N GLN A 493 -37.89 7.05 1.64
CA GLN A 493 -36.90 6.85 2.70
C GLN A 493 -36.79 8.10 3.59
N GLY A 494 -37.01 7.90 4.89
CA GLY A 494 -36.71 8.92 5.89
C GLY A 494 -35.21 9.00 6.18
N ILE A 495 -34.70 10.22 6.29
CA ILE A 495 -33.29 10.56 6.52
C ILE A 495 -33.22 11.50 7.70
N LYS A 496 -32.55 11.10 8.77
CA LYS A 496 -32.25 11.99 9.89
C LYS A 496 -30.84 12.55 9.74
N VAL A 497 -30.73 13.86 9.55
CA VAL A 497 -29.42 14.54 9.56
C VAL A 497 -29.02 14.74 11.02
N LYS A 498 -27.81 14.31 11.38
CA LYS A 498 -27.34 14.40 12.76
C LYS A 498 -27.19 15.86 13.21
N ASP A 499 -27.19 16.06 14.52
CA ASP A 499 -27.08 17.39 15.11
C ASP A 499 -25.69 17.99 14.89
N GLU A 500 -25.61 19.31 14.76
CA GLU A 500 -24.34 20.03 14.65
C GLU A 500 -23.47 19.82 15.89
N ASP A 501 -24.12 19.66 17.05
CA ASP A 501 -23.51 19.38 18.34
C ASP A 501 -22.72 18.07 18.40
N GLU A 502 -22.92 17.14 17.45
CA GLU A 502 -22.16 15.89 17.36
C GLU A 502 -20.79 16.06 16.68
N TYR A 503 -20.53 17.23 16.08
CA TYR A 503 -19.35 17.45 15.25
C TYR A 503 -18.41 18.53 15.77
N GLY A 504 -17.17 18.50 15.30
CA GLY A 504 -16.21 19.59 15.43
C GLY A 504 -15.75 20.16 14.08
N THR A 505 -14.96 21.23 14.14
CA THR A 505 -14.31 21.86 12.99
C THR A 505 -12.79 21.84 13.18
N LEU A 506 -12.05 21.57 12.11
CA LEU A 506 -10.59 21.72 12.07
C LEU A 506 -10.21 22.77 11.02
N LYS A 507 -9.44 23.77 11.44
CA LYS A 507 -8.80 24.75 10.56
C LYS A 507 -7.29 24.61 10.67
N LEU A 508 -6.65 24.39 9.53
CA LEU A 508 -5.19 24.28 9.40
C LEU A 508 -4.67 25.50 8.66
N THR A 509 -3.81 26.27 9.33
CA THR A 509 -3.05 27.35 8.71
C THR A 509 -1.71 26.79 8.25
N ILE A 510 -1.49 26.76 6.94
CA ILE A 510 -0.33 26.17 6.28
C ILE A 510 0.77 27.22 6.10
N SER A 511 2.03 26.81 6.28
CA SER A 511 3.21 27.61 5.97
C SER A 511 4.38 26.73 5.50
N GLY A 512 5.40 27.35 4.91
CA GLY A 512 6.65 26.67 4.53
C GLY A 512 6.75 26.23 3.07
N VAL A 513 5.67 26.37 2.29
CA VAL A 513 5.61 26.18 0.82
C VAL A 513 4.73 27.27 0.21
N GLU A 514 4.91 27.55 -1.08
CA GLU A 514 3.97 28.41 -1.81
C GLU A 514 2.60 27.71 -1.89
N ASP A 515 1.54 28.48 -1.70
CA ASP A 515 0.14 27.99 -1.63
C ASP A 515 -0.36 27.30 -2.90
N SER A 516 0.40 27.38 -3.97
CA SER A 516 0.11 26.89 -5.31
C SER A 516 -0.44 25.46 -5.25
N ALA A 517 -1.77 25.37 -5.34
CA ALA A 517 -2.58 24.15 -5.44
C ALA A 517 -2.18 23.04 -4.45
N MET A 518 -2.05 23.33 -3.14
CA MET A 518 -1.91 22.25 -2.16
C MET A 518 -3.27 21.62 -1.83
N VAL A 519 -3.31 20.29 -1.76
CA VAL A 519 -4.47 19.51 -1.35
C VAL A 519 -4.20 18.85 -0.01
N VAL A 520 -5.00 19.18 1.00
CA VAL A 520 -4.90 18.61 2.35
C VAL A 520 -5.90 17.46 2.50
N GLN A 521 -5.43 16.35 3.03
CA GLN A 521 -6.20 15.16 3.29
C GLN A 521 -6.27 14.91 4.80
N LEU A 522 -7.50 14.70 5.29
CA LEU A 522 -7.75 14.23 6.65
C LEU A 522 -7.86 12.71 6.63
N LEU A 523 -7.00 12.04 7.39
CA LEU A 523 -6.88 10.58 7.44
C LEU A 523 -7.42 10.02 8.75
N ASN A 524 -7.92 8.78 8.72
CA ASN A 524 -8.24 8.02 9.93
C ASN A 524 -7.03 7.24 10.46
N GLY A 525 -7.21 6.51 11.57
CA GLY A 525 -6.17 5.66 12.18
C GLY A 525 -5.71 4.46 11.33
N SER A 526 -6.27 4.24 10.13
CA SER A 526 -5.85 3.22 9.17
C SER A 526 -5.17 3.80 7.92
N ASP A 527 -4.74 5.07 7.96
CA ASP A 527 -4.11 5.77 6.82
C ASP A 527 -5.05 5.85 5.60
N LYS A 528 -6.37 5.93 5.84
CA LYS A 528 -7.38 6.14 4.79
C LYS A 528 -7.91 7.57 4.82
N VAL A 529 -8.00 8.18 3.65
CA VAL A 529 -8.59 9.52 3.47
C VAL A 529 -10.08 9.48 3.84
N VAL A 530 -10.46 10.36 4.76
CA VAL A 530 -11.83 10.58 5.22
C VAL A 530 -12.42 11.82 4.57
N LYS A 531 -11.64 12.91 4.50
CA LYS A 531 -12.02 14.17 3.85
C LYS A 531 -10.83 14.79 3.13
N LEU A 532 -11.11 15.63 2.14
CA LEU A 532 -10.13 16.37 1.35
C LEU A 532 -10.54 17.83 1.31
N ALA A 533 -9.57 18.74 1.43
CA ALA A 533 -9.77 20.18 1.32
C ALA A 533 -8.64 20.79 0.50
N ARG A 534 -8.98 21.64 -0.47
CA ARG A 534 -8.02 22.50 -1.16
C ARG A 534 -7.65 23.68 -0.28
N VAL A 535 -6.36 24.03 -0.25
CA VAL A 535 -5.89 25.19 0.51
C VAL A 535 -6.29 26.46 -0.22
N ASN A 536 -6.92 27.39 0.51
CA ASN A 536 -7.24 28.72 0.01
C ASN A 536 -6.74 29.75 1.03
N ASN A 537 -5.95 30.73 0.58
CA ASN A 537 -5.36 31.77 1.44
C ASN A 537 -4.63 31.16 2.66
N HIS A 538 -3.74 30.19 2.43
CA HIS A 538 -3.01 29.43 3.44
C HIS A 538 -3.88 28.63 4.43
N VAL A 539 -5.18 28.47 4.18
CA VAL A 539 -6.09 27.77 5.11
C VAL A 539 -6.77 26.57 4.44
N ALA A 540 -6.73 25.42 5.12
CA ALA A 540 -7.59 24.27 4.85
C ALA A 540 -8.59 24.09 6.00
N GLU A 541 -9.88 24.01 5.66
CA GLU A 541 -10.96 23.87 6.64
C GLU A 541 -11.71 22.55 6.43
N PHE A 542 -11.91 21.81 7.52
CA PHE A 542 -12.73 20.60 7.58
C PHE A 542 -13.86 20.79 8.58
N LYS A 543 -15.09 20.80 8.08
CA LYS A 543 -16.33 20.88 8.88
C LYS A 543 -16.88 19.47 9.15
N TYR A 544 -17.84 19.37 10.07
CA TYR A 544 -18.56 18.12 10.38
C TYR A 544 -17.64 16.95 10.73
N LEU A 545 -16.63 17.19 11.58
CA LEU A 545 -15.71 16.16 12.03
C LEU A 545 -16.31 15.35 13.17
N LYS A 546 -16.27 14.02 13.04
CA LYS A 546 -16.76 13.13 14.10
C LYS A 546 -15.77 13.12 15.27
N PRO A 547 -16.20 12.78 16.50
CA PRO A 547 -15.30 12.68 17.66
C PRO A 547 -14.37 11.45 17.56
N GLU A 548 -13.32 11.56 16.76
CA GLU A 548 -12.36 10.49 16.48
C GLU A 548 -10.93 11.03 16.42
N LYS A 549 -9.96 10.11 16.35
CA LYS A 549 -8.55 10.47 16.14
C LYS A 549 -8.26 10.57 14.65
N TYR A 550 -7.71 11.69 14.26
CA TYR A 550 -7.36 12.01 12.87
C TYR A 550 -5.87 12.24 12.71
N TYR A 551 -5.43 12.08 11.46
CA TYR A 551 -4.10 12.41 10.98
C TYR A 551 -4.24 13.30 9.75
N VAL A 552 -3.18 14.02 9.39
CA VAL A 552 -3.21 14.93 8.25
C VAL A 552 -2.03 14.63 7.33
N SER A 553 -2.33 14.47 6.05
CA SER A 553 -1.36 14.52 4.97
C SER A 553 -1.71 15.66 4.02
N ALA A 554 -0.76 16.07 3.19
CA ALA A 554 -1.02 17.00 2.10
C ALA A 554 -0.10 16.66 0.92
N PHE A 555 -0.53 17.00 -0.29
CA PHE A 555 0.30 16.92 -1.49
C PHE A 555 0.19 18.18 -2.33
N ILE A 556 1.25 18.46 -3.09
CA ILE A 556 1.31 19.59 -4.04
C ILE A 556 0.71 19.15 -5.37
N ASP A 557 -0.50 19.61 -5.70
CA ASP A 557 -1.22 19.33 -6.95
C ASP A 557 -0.76 20.32 -8.04
N SER A 558 0.39 20.04 -8.64
CA SER A 558 1.08 20.97 -9.54
C SER A 558 0.33 21.19 -10.86
N ASN A 559 -0.52 20.24 -11.26
CA ASN A 559 -1.32 20.29 -12.49
C ASN A 559 -2.80 20.66 -12.26
N GLY A 560 -3.24 20.79 -11.01
CA GLY A 560 -4.59 21.23 -10.63
C GLY A 560 -5.69 20.18 -10.79
N ASN A 561 -5.34 18.90 -10.96
CA ASN A 561 -6.30 17.82 -11.18
C ASN A 561 -6.94 17.30 -9.87
N GLY A 562 -6.42 17.68 -8.71
CA GLY A 562 -6.90 17.28 -7.38
C GLY A 562 -6.54 15.84 -6.97
N ILE A 563 -5.68 15.15 -7.71
CA ILE A 563 -5.17 13.81 -7.42
C ILE A 563 -3.64 13.85 -7.34
N TRP A 564 -3.04 12.97 -6.55
CA TRP A 564 -1.59 12.90 -6.46
C TRP A 564 -1.01 12.22 -7.70
N ASP A 565 -0.04 12.86 -8.34
CA ASP A 565 0.65 12.33 -9.53
C ASP A 565 2.04 11.78 -9.23
N THR A 566 2.32 10.64 -9.86
CA THR A 566 3.65 10.00 -9.82
C THR A 566 4.67 10.73 -10.70
N GLY A 567 5.95 10.42 -10.52
CA GLY A 567 7.07 11.01 -11.25
C GLY A 567 7.29 10.42 -12.65
N ASP A 568 8.19 11.05 -13.39
CA ASP A 568 8.69 10.55 -14.67
C ASP A 568 10.22 10.72 -14.77
N TYR A 569 10.97 9.62 -14.73
CA TYR A 569 12.42 9.61 -14.89
C TYR A 569 12.92 10.14 -16.23
N ALA A 570 12.25 9.82 -17.35
CA ALA A 570 12.70 10.23 -18.68
C ALA A 570 12.59 11.75 -18.87
N GLU A 571 11.61 12.37 -18.22
CA GLU A 571 11.44 13.83 -18.15
C GLU A 571 12.25 14.47 -16.99
N GLY A 572 12.88 13.67 -16.13
CA GLY A 572 13.55 14.14 -14.92
C GLY A 572 12.58 14.73 -13.87
N ARG A 573 11.28 14.40 -13.97
CA ARG A 573 10.20 14.91 -13.12
C ARG A 573 10.03 14.03 -11.88
N GLN A 574 10.08 14.65 -10.70
CA GLN A 574 9.75 13.97 -9.44
C GLN A 574 8.26 13.73 -9.33
N ALA A 575 7.87 12.77 -8.49
CA ALA A 575 6.48 12.66 -8.06
C ALA A 575 6.09 13.91 -7.24
N GLU A 576 4.79 14.19 -7.17
CA GLU A 576 4.30 15.32 -6.40
C GLU A 576 4.68 15.20 -4.91
N ALA A 577 5.12 16.30 -4.33
CA ALA A 577 5.63 16.29 -2.96
C ALA A 577 4.50 16.02 -1.96
N VAL A 578 4.74 15.10 -1.04
CA VAL A 578 3.81 14.72 0.04
C VAL A 578 4.38 15.12 1.40
N TYR A 579 3.51 15.62 2.27
CA TYR A 579 3.81 16.04 3.63
C TYR A 579 2.86 15.41 4.62
N TYR A 580 3.34 15.15 5.85
CA TYR A 580 2.53 14.66 6.95
C TYR A 580 2.65 15.57 8.17
N TYR A 581 1.53 15.79 8.86
CA TYR A 581 1.55 16.40 10.18
C TYR A 581 1.98 15.35 11.21
N PRO A 582 3.09 15.55 11.96
CA PRO A 582 3.71 14.50 12.77
C PRO A 582 2.94 14.11 14.04
N LYS A 583 1.83 14.79 14.35
CA LYS A 583 1.05 14.57 15.57
C LYS A 583 -0.36 14.08 15.24
N GLU A 584 -0.87 13.21 16.11
CA GLU A 584 -2.28 12.82 16.11
C GLU A 584 -3.16 14.02 16.51
N ILE A 585 -4.29 14.18 15.81
CA ILE A 585 -5.28 15.22 16.09
C ILE A 585 -6.48 14.54 16.77
N GLU A 586 -6.87 15.00 17.94
CA GLU A 586 -8.06 14.51 18.65
C GLU A 586 -9.27 15.36 18.25
N GLY A 587 -10.14 14.81 17.40
CA GLY A 587 -11.44 15.39 17.08
C GLY A 587 -12.40 15.22 18.24
N LYS A 588 -13.09 16.30 18.62
CA LYS A 588 -14.14 16.29 19.64
C LYS A 588 -15.38 17.00 19.11
N ALA A 589 -16.54 16.55 19.56
CA ALA A 589 -17.80 17.24 19.34
C ALA A 589 -17.74 18.64 19.95
N LYS A 590 -18.37 19.62 19.31
CA LYS A 590 -18.45 21.03 19.71
C LYS A 590 -17.11 21.75 19.85
N TRP A 591 -16.06 21.24 19.18
CA TRP A 591 -14.73 21.84 19.22
C TRP A 591 -14.36 22.45 17.87
N ASP A 592 -13.91 23.70 17.90
CA ASP A 592 -13.23 24.36 16.79
C ASP A 592 -11.71 24.36 17.06
N LEU A 593 -11.01 23.46 16.38
CA LEU A 593 -9.57 23.30 16.51
C LEU A 593 -8.86 24.11 15.43
N ASN A 594 -8.01 25.05 15.85
CA ASN A 594 -7.14 25.84 14.96
C ASN A 594 -5.69 25.40 15.17
N LEU A 595 -5.04 24.93 14.10
CA LEU A 595 -3.65 24.48 14.13
C LEU A 595 -2.82 25.20 13.08
N ASN A 596 -1.57 25.47 13.42
CA ASN A 596 -0.57 25.98 12.48
C ASN A 596 0.36 24.84 12.09
N TRP A 597 0.51 24.61 10.79
CA TRP A 597 1.37 23.58 10.25
C TRP A 597 2.39 24.18 9.28
N ASN A 598 3.65 24.16 9.69
CA ASN A 598 4.77 24.37 8.78
C ASN A 598 5.19 23.02 8.20
N VAL A 599 4.97 22.82 6.90
CA VAL A 599 5.17 21.52 6.25
C VAL A 599 6.65 21.11 6.11
N THR A 600 7.58 22.07 6.21
CA THR A 600 9.03 21.83 6.06
C THR A 600 9.79 21.83 7.40
N ALA A 601 9.10 22.08 8.53
CA ALA A 601 9.75 22.18 9.85
C ALA A 601 10.35 20.85 10.35
N VAL A 602 9.79 19.72 9.92
CA VAL A 602 10.27 18.38 10.26
C VAL A 602 10.77 17.70 8.98
N PRO A 603 11.95 17.08 8.96
CA PRO A 603 12.43 16.35 7.80
C PRO A 603 11.44 15.26 7.35
N VAL A 604 11.27 15.09 6.04
CA VAL A 604 10.24 14.22 5.43
C VAL A 604 10.22 12.81 6.04
N TYR A 605 11.39 12.20 6.25
CA TYR A 605 11.55 10.87 6.84
C TYR A 605 11.16 10.75 8.33
N LYS A 606 10.82 11.87 9.00
CA LYS A 606 10.28 11.92 10.37
C LYS A 606 8.85 12.44 10.44
N GLN A 607 8.23 12.76 9.29
CA GLN A 607 6.89 13.37 9.28
C GLN A 607 5.77 12.36 9.53
N LYS A 608 5.85 11.16 8.94
CA LYS A 608 4.76 10.17 9.06
C LYS A 608 4.65 9.63 10.50
N PRO A 609 3.49 9.76 11.16
CA PRO A 609 3.32 9.27 12.53
C PRO A 609 3.36 7.74 12.63
N GLU A 610 4.15 7.21 13.57
CA GLU A 610 4.36 5.76 13.76
C GLU A 610 3.08 4.94 13.96
N LYS A 611 2.00 5.56 14.46
CA LYS A 611 0.71 4.90 14.66
C LYS A 611 0.08 4.45 13.34
N ILE A 612 0.20 5.27 12.29
CA ILE A 612 -0.39 5.00 10.96
C ILE A 612 0.62 4.43 9.95
N THR A 613 1.92 4.44 10.27
CA THR A 613 2.95 3.73 9.49
C THR A 613 2.66 2.23 9.50
N LYS A 614 2.47 1.62 8.32
CA LYS A 614 2.14 0.19 8.19
C LYS A 614 3.38 -0.69 8.35
N GLN A 615 4.49 -0.27 7.78
CA GLN A 615 5.81 -0.85 7.90
C GLN A 615 6.38 -0.54 9.28
N LYS A 616 6.18 -1.48 10.22
CA LYS A 616 6.71 -1.34 11.57
C LYS A 616 8.22 -1.63 11.60
N PRO A 617 8.97 -0.93 12.46
CA PRO A 617 10.37 -1.26 12.69
C PRO A 617 10.46 -2.68 13.23
N GLU A 618 11.33 -3.49 12.62
CA GLU A 618 11.70 -4.78 13.17
C GLU A 618 12.38 -4.56 14.52
N ALA A 619 11.94 -5.31 15.53
CA ALA A 619 12.59 -5.28 16.81
C ALA A 619 14.05 -5.70 16.62
N ALA A 620 14.98 -4.81 16.98
CA ALA A 620 16.40 -5.14 16.99
C ALA A 620 16.59 -6.45 17.77
N LYS A 621 17.28 -7.44 17.17
CA LYS A 621 17.61 -8.68 17.86
C LYS A 621 18.45 -8.31 19.08
N LYS A 622 17.85 -8.40 20.27
CA LYS A 622 18.55 -8.15 21.54
C LYS A 622 19.14 -9.46 22.03
N LEU A 623 20.31 -9.36 22.66
CA LEU A 623 20.83 -10.42 23.52
C LEU A 623 19.74 -10.79 24.53
N LYS A 624 19.39 -12.07 24.57
CA LYS A 624 18.40 -12.57 25.50
C LYS A 624 19.14 -12.78 26.81
N ASN A 625 18.96 -11.89 27.79
CA ASN A 625 19.57 -11.99 29.13
C ASN A 625 18.96 -13.16 29.94
N ARG A 626 19.09 -14.38 29.42
CA ARG A 626 18.41 -15.58 29.92
C ARG A 626 18.91 -15.97 31.29
N ASN A 627 20.18 -15.71 31.59
CA ASN A 627 20.73 -15.98 32.91
C ASN A 627 20.13 -15.08 33.99
N VAL A 628 19.84 -13.82 33.68
CA VAL A 628 19.16 -12.90 34.61
C VAL A 628 17.74 -13.38 34.92
N GLU A 629 17.00 -13.85 33.91
CA GLU A 629 15.66 -14.42 34.09
C GLU A 629 15.71 -15.73 34.89
N ARG A 630 16.65 -16.62 34.57
CA ARG A 630 16.84 -17.89 35.27
C ARG A 630 17.26 -17.68 36.74
N ALA A 631 18.15 -16.73 37.00
CA ALA A 631 18.59 -16.39 38.34
C ALA A 631 17.44 -15.81 39.18
N ARG A 632 16.59 -14.95 38.58
CA ARG A 632 15.33 -14.52 39.22
C ARG A 632 14.40 -15.68 39.56
N GLN A 633 14.24 -16.65 38.67
CA GLN A 633 13.41 -17.84 38.92
C GLN A 633 14.00 -18.75 40.01
N MET A 634 15.33 -18.81 40.11
CA MET A 634 16.04 -19.59 41.12
C MET A 634 16.24 -18.85 42.45
N GLY A 635 15.90 -17.56 42.52
CA GLY A 635 16.14 -16.73 43.71
C GLY A 635 17.62 -16.44 43.99
N ILE A 636 18.47 -16.50 42.96
CA ILE A 636 19.92 -16.28 43.04
C ILE A 636 20.25 -14.98 42.28
N GLU A 637 21.30 -14.28 42.67
CA GLU A 637 21.83 -13.13 41.93
C GLU A 637 22.80 -13.61 40.83
N TYR A 638 22.55 -13.21 39.58
CA TYR A 638 23.47 -13.47 38.48
C TYR A 638 24.48 -12.33 38.38
N LEU A 639 25.72 -12.61 38.77
CA LEU A 639 26.86 -11.75 38.53
C LEU A 639 27.50 -12.20 37.21
N LYS A 640 27.39 -11.36 36.17
CA LYS A 640 28.11 -11.58 34.92
C LYS A 640 29.58 -11.22 35.16
N ASP A 641 30.48 -12.18 35.04
CA ASP A 641 31.94 -11.99 35.16
C ASP A 641 32.52 -11.12 34.04
#